data_AF-A0A4S3PNS0-F1
#
_entry.id   AF-A0A4S3PNS0-F1
#
_cell.length_a   1.000
_cell.length_b   1.000
_cell.length_c   1.000
_cell.angle_alpha   90.00
_cell.angle_beta   90.00
_cell.angle_gamma   90.00
#
_symmetry.space_group_name_H-M   'P 1'
#
loop_
_entity.id
_entity.type
_entity.pdbx_description
1 polymer ?
#
loop_
_entity_poly.entity_id
_entity_poly.type
_entity_poly.pdbx_seq_one_letter_code
_entity_poly.pdbx_strand_id
1 'polypeptide(L)'
;MRREETKMQFTKVKQVIDNSEYITIAFNRFLRFKRTDKYDETYKYEILSELNTVFAETSINEETIVEITKKLQSSNPQSGSFVHWSNTADLVDYATARPTEVAELFVQLFTDEVAPLSERIKTFYEKGKEYKSQLKLGAPLFGYLLAAYDSQKYPLYKEEVFKEIKRIFGIDKKLGSISENYAYYYQLCLSAQEVLASKGHYVHMLDIQDFFFCLTQYDELMVESAVSYIHSVAKKMKAFSDHDVDFLEAIKLLPEDKLKERREFYRNFEKVNKIRFLLLEQYIEEKRLDIEDLEKYKSQVKDEYEKNILHTWNNFSILFQIYYQSIKDIVTYQLITIHRAIRNIDEFKGIDFTKDKVIFDFNGSRNLGGTGCWMAVFPEKMENHKVAAQFFLEIDENGVDYGLHFGSSHPKRGMRDIESISDIEDEFTYEKMKQKFLEVADEFIEGNRITLDAVEETDLPEQDNLHSSLSQIFDSVSQAEQAFDVAQKLLNKLDIYEAGDERIAVTLTSKQKFHIDFCNWLLVGFYRDNENKLMTVVTLIEDEVSDTSYKRQLFTQKEHETQIALTYLPFEDFIESEHLQSILDRTVTIIRDRFATYLRSPFRKYNVPSLEQAIFDKNVRSKVFKNGVHQAPKIQIQNQEYVEIPTVEFDQDIEVHNLHFEEKQLILRQVKTALKNGKHIIFTGPPGTGKSKLAKEICHSLDVSPKLVTATSEWSTYETIGGYRPNSDGTLSFHPGIFLDCFKDEKTNAPINKWLIIDEMNRADIDKAFGALFSALTGDPVTLNFQSQSGNPVLLRPQGDDETVVPNDYEYIIPNDWRLIGTINTMDKASLYEMSYAFMRRFAFIPIGVPKDITVNLVNEYLDKWSIVEYDFSETLTFIWKQINHYRKIGPAIIEDIAKYTVEDGDFTSAIILYVLPQFEGLMDSDIRGFIEKLSPIQEINTQQLLSFAEDFFYL
;
A
#
# COMPACT_ATOMS: atom_id res chain seq x y z
N MET A 1 11.62 -27.73 -19.18
CA MET A 1 11.47 -26.27 -18.93
C MET A 1 10.14 -25.69 -19.41
N ARG A 2 9.94 -25.10 -20.61
CA ARG A 2 8.65 -24.44 -20.94
C ARG A 2 7.40 -25.32 -20.81
N ARG A 3 7.44 -26.59 -21.25
CA ARG A 3 6.32 -27.55 -21.04
C ARG A 3 6.07 -27.92 -19.57
N GLU A 4 7.09 -27.85 -18.72
CA GLU A 4 6.96 -28.10 -17.28
C GLU A 4 6.47 -26.86 -16.54
N GLU A 5 6.87 -25.66 -16.96
CA GLU A 5 6.31 -24.40 -16.48
C GLU A 5 4.83 -24.27 -16.83
N THR A 6 4.41 -24.63 -18.05
CA THR A 6 2.98 -24.64 -18.40
C THR A 6 2.21 -25.66 -17.55
N LYS A 7 2.73 -26.88 -17.37
CA LYS A 7 2.13 -27.89 -16.48
C LYS A 7 2.02 -27.43 -15.03
N MET A 8 3.06 -26.81 -14.47
CA MET A 8 3.09 -26.30 -13.10
C MET A 8 2.13 -25.10 -12.92
N GLN A 9 1.96 -24.26 -13.95
CA GLN A 9 0.95 -23.20 -13.96
C GLN A 9 -0.48 -23.75 -14.01
N PHE A 10 -0.73 -24.82 -14.77
CA PHE A 10 -2.04 -25.47 -14.83
C PHE A 10 -2.43 -26.10 -13.50
N THR A 11 -1.49 -26.74 -12.81
CA THR A 11 -1.75 -27.31 -11.48
C THR A 11 -2.21 -26.24 -10.48
N LYS A 12 -1.62 -25.04 -10.51
CA LYS A 12 -2.00 -23.94 -9.61
C LYS A 12 -3.38 -23.34 -9.90
N VAL A 13 -3.73 -23.15 -11.16
CA VAL A 13 -5.04 -22.58 -11.57
C VAL A 13 -6.17 -23.55 -11.24
N LYS A 14 -5.93 -24.82 -11.56
CA LYS A 14 -6.84 -25.91 -11.22
C LYS A 14 -7.00 -26.03 -9.71
N GLN A 15 -5.92 -25.98 -8.92
CA GLN A 15 -6.01 -25.97 -7.45
C GLN A 15 -6.84 -24.82 -6.88
N VAL A 16 -6.78 -23.63 -7.47
CA VAL A 16 -7.58 -22.48 -7.01
C VAL A 16 -9.08 -22.72 -7.28
N ILE A 17 -9.44 -23.23 -8.46
CA ILE A 17 -10.84 -23.52 -8.79
C ILE A 17 -11.36 -24.76 -8.06
N ASP A 18 -10.58 -25.84 -8.01
CA ASP A 18 -10.93 -27.11 -7.37
C ASP A 18 -11.24 -26.94 -5.88
N ASN A 19 -10.51 -26.06 -5.20
CA ASN A 19 -10.68 -25.78 -3.76
C ASN A 19 -11.70 -24.67 -3.48
N SER A 20 -12.21 -23.99 -4.51
CA SER A 20 -13.10 -22.85 -4.35
C SER A 20 -14.56 -23.31 -4.33
N GLU A 21 -15.12 -23.49 -3.14
CA GLU A 21 -16.56 -23.74 -2.94
C GLU A 21 -17.44 -22.67 -3.63
N TYR A 22 -16.94 -21.44 -3.74
CA TYR A 22 -17.60 -20.33 -4.41
C TYR A 22 -18.05 -20.66 -5.84
N ILE A 23 -17.28 -21.44 -6.62
CA ILE A 23 -17.65 -21.71 -8.02
C ILE A 23 -18.94 -22.53 -8.12
N THR A 24 -19.14 -23.46 -7.19
CA THR A 24 -20.32 -24.33 -7.21
C THR A 24 -21.55 -23.54 -6.76
N ILE A 25 -21.40 -22.71 -5.73
CA ILE A 25 -22.46 -21.82 -5.24
C ILE A 25 -22.88 -20.83 -6.33
N ALA A 26 -21.92 -20.12 -6.92
CA ALA A 26 -22.17 -19.14 -7.97
C ALA A 26 -22.78 -19.79 -9.22
N PHE A 27 -22.37 -21.01 -9.57
CA PHE A 27 -22.95 -21.72 -10.70
C PHE A 27 -24.41 -22.15 -10.44
N ASN A 28 -24.74 -22.58 -9.23
CA ASN A 28 -26.13 -22.88 -8.86
C ASN A 28 -27.02 -21.63 -8.92
N ARG A 29 -26.52 -20.47 -8.47
CA ARG A 29 -27.20 -19.19 -8.65
C ARG A 29 -27.36 -18.83 -10.13
N PHE A 30 -26.33 -19.06 -10.94
CA PHE A 30 -26.40 -18.84 -12.39
C PHE A 30 -27.47 -19.72 -13.07
N LEU A 31 -27.61 -20.99 -12.68
CA LEU A 31 -28.66 -21.86 -13.24
C LEU A 31 -30.08 -21.37 -12.92
N ARG A 32 -30.28 -20.72 -11.76
CA ARG A 32 -31.53 -20.05 -11.40
C ARG A 32 -31.71 -18.78 -12.23
N PHE A 33 -30.68 -17.93 -12.30
CA PHE A 33 -30.66 -16.70 -13.09
C PHE A 33 -30.96 -16.94 -14.58
N LYS A 34 -30.41 -18.00 -15.17
CA LYS A 34 -30.63 -18.40 -16.58
C LYS A 34 -32.10 -18.71 -16.92
N ARG A 35 -32.95 -18.94 -15.91
CA ARG A 35 -34.40 -19.19 -16.07
C ARG A 35 -35.24 -17.93 -15.96
N THR A 36 -34.63 -16.80 -15.64
CA THR A 36 -35.31 -15.49 -15.53
C THR A 36 -35.41 -14.83 -16.91
N ASP A 37 -36.30 -13.85 -17.02
CA ASP A 37 -36.45 -12.97 -18.17
C ASP A 37 -35.30 -11.96 -18.33
N LYS A 38 -34.46 -11.80 -17.29
CA LYS A 38 -33.28 -10.94 -17.32
C LYS A 38 -32.08 -11.57 -18.04
N TYR A 39 -32.11 -12.88 -18.30
CA TYR A 39 -31.04 -13.57 -19.02
C TYR A 39 -31.13 -13.31 -20.53
N ASP A 40 -30.18 -12.55 -21.09
CA ASP A 40 -30.16 -12.14 -22.50
C ASP A 40 -28.89 -12.60 -23.24
N GLU A 41 -28.44 -13.84 -23.04
CA GLU A 41 -27.24 -14.38 -23.71
C GLU A 41 -27.54 -15.50 -24.72
N THR A 42 -28.81 -15.82 -24.98
CA THR A 42 -29.22 -16.90 -25.91
C THR A 42 -28.78 -16.67 -27.34
N TYR A 43 -28.71 -15.41 -27.80
CA TYR A 43 -28.31 -15.02 -29.16
C TYR A 43 -26.94 -15.58 -29.57
N LYS A 44 -26.04 -15.86 -28.61
CA LYS A 44 -24.73 -16.46 -28.87
C LYS A 44 -24.83 -17.83 -29.52
N TYR A 45 -25.76 -18.65 -29.02
CA TYR A 45 -25.95 -20.01 -29.52
C TYR A 45 -26.46 -19.98 -30.96
N GLU A 46 -27.37 -19.06 -31.28
CA GLU A 46 -27.89 -18.87 -32.64
C GLU A 46 -26.77 -18.47 -33.59
N ILE A 47 -26.00 -17.43 -33.25
CA ILE A 47 -24.91 -16.92 -34.08
C ILE A 47 -23.79 -17.96 -34.27
N LEU A 48 -23.33 -18.59 -33.18
CA LEU A 48 -22.21 -19.52 -33.24
C LEU A 48 -22.60 -20.86 -33.88
N SER A 49 -23.84 -21.33 -33.72
CA SER A 49 -24.29 -22.53 -34.41
C SER A 49 -24.37 -22.33 -35.93
N GLU A 50 -24.87 -21.17 -36.38
CA GLU A 50 -24.86 -20.81 -37.80
C GLU A 50 -23.43 -20.75 -38.35
N LEU A 51 -22.50 -20.12 -37.62
CA LEU A 51 -21.10 -20.04 -38.04
C LEU A 51 -20.40 -21.41 -38.03
N ASN A 52 -20.66 -22.26 -37.03
CA ASN A 52 -20.13 -23.63 -37.00
C ASN A 52 -20.58 -24.42 -38.23
N THR A 53 -21.83 -24.27 -38.67
CA THR A 53 -22.32 -24.88 -39.92
C THR A 53 -21.56 -24.35 -41.14
N VAL A 54 -21.34 -23.03 -41.24
CA VAL A 54 -20.57 -22.44 -42.34
C VAL A 54 -19.14 -23.02 -42.40
N PHE A 55 -18.46 -23.13 -41.27
CA PHE A 55 -17.11 -23.72 -41.19
C PHE A 55 -17.09 -25.22 -41.48
N ALA A 56 -18.18 -25.95 -41.21
CA ALA A 56 -18.29 -27.38 -41.51
C ALA A 56 -18.56 -27.63 -43.01
N GLU A 57 -19.31 -26.75 -43.68
CA GLU A 57 -19.71 -26.91 -45.09
C GLU A 57 -18.74 -26.25 -46.08
N THR A 58 -17.93 -25.28 -45.63
CA THR A 58 -17.04 -24.50 -46.49
C THR A 58 -15.58 -24.85 -46.24
N SER A 59 -14.87 -25.30 -47.27
CA SER A 59 -13.41 -25.51 -47.17
C SER A 59 -12.68 -24.17 -47.06
N ILE A 60 -11.71 -24.06 -46.14
CA ILE A 60 -10.89 -22.86 -45.94
C ILE A 60 -9.76 -22.86 -46.96
N ASN A 61 -9.81 -21.97 -47.95
CA ASN A 61 -8.80 -21.80 -48.99
C ASN A 61 -8.77 -20.35 -49.50
N GLU A 62 -7.88 -20.05 -50.46
CA GLU A 62 -7.71 -18.70 -51.02
C GLU A 62 -8.99 -18.12 -51.64
N GLU A 63 -9.84 -18.96 -52.23
CA GLU A 63 -11.07 -18.54 -52.92
C GLU A 63 -12.21 -18.22 -51.92
N THR A 64 -12.23 -18.88 -50.76
CA THR A 64 -13.33 -18.81 -49.79
C THR A 64 -13.05 -17.92 -48.58
N ILE A 65 -11.78 -17.65 -48.24
CA ILE A 65 -11.41 -16.96 -46.99
C ILE A 65 -11.99 -15.54 -46.86
N VAL A 66 -12.13 -14.83 -47.98
CA VAL A 66 -12.72 -13.47 -47.99
C VAL A 66 -14.23 -13.54 -47.69
N GLU A 67 -14.93 -14.55 -48.20
CA GLU A 67 -16.34 -14.76 -47.89
C GLU A 67 -16.55 -15.18 -46.43
N ILE A 68 -15.71 -16.10 -45.93
CA ILE A 68 -15.73 -16.54 -44.53
C ILE A 68 -15.51 -15.36 -43.57
N THR A 69 -14.52 -14.51 -43.83
CA THR A 69 -14.25 -13.34 -42.97
C THR A 69 -15.36 -12.29 -43.05
N LYS A 70 -15.99 -12.09 -44.21
CA LYS A 70 -17.18 -11.23 -44.33
C LYS A 70 -18.39 -11.80 -43.60
N LYS A 71 -18.58 -13.13 -43.63
CA LYS A 71 -19.64 -13.79 -42.86
C LYS A 71 -19.40 -13.61 -41.36
N LEU A 72 -18.18 -13.85 -40.87
CA LEU A 72 -17.79 -13.56 -39.48
C LEU A 72 -18.05 -12.10 -39.08
N GLN A 73 -17.75 -11.14 -39.96
CA GLN A 73 -17.99 -9.72 -39.70
C GLN A 73 -19.49 -9.39 -39.61
N SER A 74 -20.30 -9.89 -40.55
CA SER A 74 -21.74 -9.62 -40.59
C SER A 74 -22.53 -10.31 -39.49
N SER A 75 -22.07 -11.48 -39.04
CA SER A 75 -22.64 -12.22 -37.90
C SER A 75 -22.20 -11.67 -36.53
N ASN A 76 -21.24 -10.74 -36.48
CA ASN A 76 -20.76 -10.17 -35.23
C ASN A 76 -21.76 -9.11 -34.69
N PRO A 77 -22.36 -9.31 -33.50
CA PRO A 77 -23.34 -8.40 -32.94
C PRO A 77 -22.73 -7.06 -32.50
N GLN A 78 -23.58 -6.05 -32.32
CA GLN A 78 -23.14 -4.69 -31.92
C GLN A 78 -22.76 -4.58 -30.44
N SER A 79 -23.26 -5.49 -29.60
CA SER A 79 -23.05 -5.52 -28.15
C SER A 79 -22.89 -6.97 -27.66
N GLY A 80 -22.66 -7.16 -26.36
CA GLY A 80 -22.55 -8.50 -25.77
C GLY A 80 -21.13 -9.08 -25.82
N SER A 81 -20.98 -10.39 -25.70
CA SER A 81 -19.69 -11.07 -25.44
C SER A 81 -18.70 -11.14 -26.61
N PHE A 82 -19.10 -10.65 -27.79
CA PHE A 82 -18.33 -10.74 -29.02
C PHE A 82 -17.28 -9.62 -29.17
N VAL A 83 -16.59 -9.60 -30.31
CA VAL A 83 -15.46 -8.73 -30.56
C VAL A 83 -15.90 -7.35 -31.08
N HIS A 84 -15.11 -6.31 -30.77
CA HIS A 84 -15.32 -4.98 -31.33
C HIS A 84 -15.16 -4.99 -32.86
N TRP A 85 -16.11 -4.40 -33.58
CA TRP A 85 -16.25 -4.40 -35.05
C TRP A 85 -14.97 -4.01 -35.81
N SER A 86 -14.12 -3.18 -35.22
CA SER A 86 -12.84 -2.80 -35.85
C SER A 86 -11.90 -3.99 -36.07
N ASN A 87 -11.97 -5.02 -35.23
CA ASN A 87 -11.12 -6.21 -35.38
C ASN A 87 -11.60 -7.09 -36.53
N THR A 88 -12.92 -7.23 -36.70
CA THR A 88 -13.49 -8.01 -37.82
C THR A 88 -13.30 -7.26 -39.14
N ALA A 89 -13.37 -5.92 -39.13
CA ALA A 89 -13.01 -5.10 -40.30
C ALA A 89 -11.54 -5.26 -40.70
N ASP A 90 -10.61 -5.12 -39.75
CA ASP A 90 -9.17 -5.32 -39.99
C ASP A 90 -8.85 -6.74 -40.47
N LEU A 91 -9.59 -7.75 -40.00
CA LEU A 91 -9.46 -9.12 -40.49
C LEU A 91 -9.92 -9.29 -41.94
N VAL A 92 -11.05 -8.69 -42.32
CA VAL A 92 -11.55 -8.70 -43.71
C VAL A 92 -10.57 -7.97 -44.64
N ASP A 93 -10.03 -6.84 -44.20
CA ASP A 93 -9.01 -6.10 -44.95
C ASP A 93 -7.76 -6.96 -45.20
N TYR A 94 -7.30 -7.69 -44.17
CA TYR A 94 -6.15 -8.56 -44.28
C TYR A 94 -6.42 -9.76 -45.20
N ALA A 95 -7.57 -10.43 -45.04
CA ALA A 95 -7.98 -11.54 -45.91
C ALA A 95 -8.15 -11.12 -47.37
N THR A 96 -8.63 -9.90 -47.62
CA THR A 96 -8.78 -9.36 -48.98
C THR A 96 -7.41 -9.05 -49.61
N ALA A 97 -6.46 -8.57 -48.82
CA ALA A 97 -5.13 -8.21 -49.32
C ALA A 97 -4.18 -9.41 -49.48
N ARG A 98 -4.30 -10.43 -48.61
CA ARG A 98 -3.44 -11.63 -48.60
C ARG A 98 -4.25 -12.91 -48.38
N PRO A 99 -5.12 -13.31 -49.32
CA PRO A 99 -6.06 -14.42 -49.11
C PRO A 99 -5.35 -15.77 -48.87
N THR A 100 -4.32 -16.11 -49.64
CA THR A 100 -3.56 -17.37 -49.46
C THR A 100 -2.95 -17.46 -48.06
N GLU A 101 -2.27 -16.40 -47.62
CA GLU A 101 -1.62 -16.33 -46.30
C GLU A 101 -2.64 -16.45 -45.16
N VAL A 102 -3.77 -15.73 -45.24
CA VAL A 102 -4.80 -15.78 -44.20
C VAL A 102 -5.50 -17.14 -44.17
N ALA A 103 -5.72 -17.78 -45.33
CA ALA A 103 -6.29 -19.13 -45.37
C ALA A 103 -5.37 -20.16 -44.68
N GLU A 104 -4.06 -20.12 -44.95
CA GLU A 104 -3.07 -20.97 -44.27
C GLU A 104 -3.06 -20.71 -42.75
N LEU A 105 -3.13 -19.45 -42.33
CA LEU A 105 -3.20 -19.08 -40.92
C LEU A 105 -4.49 -19.55 -40.24
N PHE A 106 -5.63 -19.55 -40.92
CA PHE A 106 -6.88 -20.12 -40.41
C PHE A 106 -6.77 -21.63 -40.22
N VAL A 107 -6.26 -22.35 -41.22
CA VAL A 107 -6.04 -23.80 -41.13
C VAL A 107 -5.11 -24.11 -39.95
N GLN A 108 -3.96 -23.43 -39.86
CA GLN A 108 -3.04 -23.60 -38.73
C GLN A 108 -3.71 -23.24 -37.38
N LEU A 109 -4.49 -22.16 -37.34
CA LEU A 109 -5.18 -21.74 -36.14
C LEU A 109 -6.20 -22.76 -35.65
N PHE A 110 -6.82 -23.56 -36.53
CA PHE A 110 -7.90 -24.49 -36.15
C PHE A 110 -7.47 -25.95 -36.05
N THR A 111 -6.64 -26.43 -36.97
CA THR A 111 -6.38 -27.87 -37.13
C THR A 111 -5.01 -28.32 -36.59
N ASP A 112 -4.11 -27.40 -36.23
CA ASP A 112 -2.80 -27.77 -35.68
C ASP A 112 -2.94 -28.28 -34.24
N GLU A 113 -3.13 -29.58 -34.06
CA GLU A 113 -3.24 -30.21 -32.73
C GLU A 113 -1.88 -30.46 -32.05
N VAL A 114 -0.77 -30.24 -32.77
CA VAL A 114 0.60 -30.44 -32.25
C VAL A 114 1.09 -29.20 -31.53
N ALA A 115 0.83 -28.01 -32.09
CA ALA A 115 1.23 -26.74 -31.50
C ALA A 115 0.29 -26.30 -30.36
N PRO A 116 0.84 -25.76 -29.24
CA PRO A 116 0.02 -25.14 -28.20
C PRO A 116 -0.87 -24.01 -28.74
N LEU A 117 -2.06 -23.85 -28.14
CA LEU A 117 -3.02 -22.82 -28.56
C LEU A 117 -2.45 -21.40 -28.54
N SER A 118 -1.62 -21.07 -27.54
CA SER A 118 -0.93 -19.77 -27.48
C SER A 118 0.08 -19.58 -28.62
N GLU A 119 0.68 -20.65 -29.13
CA GLU A 119 1.63 -20.58 -30.25
C GLU A 119 0.88 -20.39 -31.57
N ARG A 120 -0.22 -21.13 -31.79
CA ARG A 120 -1.12 -20.96 -32.93
C ARG A 120 -1.62 -19.51 -33.08
N ILE A 121 -2.09 -18.92 -31.97
CA ILE A 121 -2.56 -17.52 -31.95
C ILE A 121 -1.40 -16.55 -32.16
N LYS A 122 -0.24 -16.83 -31.57
CA LYS A 122 0.93 -15.97 -31.70
C LYS A 122 1.41 -15.88 -33.16
N THR A 123 1.51 -17.01 -33.85
CA THR A 123 1.89 -17.05 -35.27
C THR A 123 0.96 -16.20 -36.13
N PHE A 124 -0.36 -16.36 -35.94
CA PHE A 124 -1.35 -15.55 -36.65
C PHE A 124 -1.16 -14.06 -36.36
N TYR A 125 -1.06 -13.70 -35.08
CA TYR A 125 -0.91 -12.31 -34.65
C TYR A 125 0.35 -11.66 -35.24
N GLU A 126 1.50 -12.33 -35.17
CA GLU A 126 2.77 -11.82 -35.67
C GLU A 126 2.74 -11.62 -37.20
N LYS A 127 2.17 -12.58 -37.95
CA LYS A 127 2.01 -12.46 -39.41
C LYS A 127 1.10 -11.31 -39.81
N GLY A 128 -0.02 -11.12 -39.11
CA GLY A 128 -0.86 -9.93 -39.31
C GLY A 128 -0.12 -8.63 -39.03
N LYS A 129 0.68 -8.57 -37.95
CA LYS A 129 1.48 -7.39 -37.62
C LYS A 129 2.61 -7.12 -38.61
N GLU A 130 3.20 -8.16 -39.22
CA GLU A 130 4.17 -8.05 -40.32
C GLU A 130 3.54 -7.43 -41.58
N TYR A 131 2.29 -7.79 -41.89
CA TYR A 131 1.56 -7.20 -43.01
C TYR A 131 1.20 -5.73 -42.74
N LYS A 132 0.59 -5.43 -41.59
CA LYS A 132 0.22 -4.06 -41.20
C LYS A 132 0.23 -3.91 -39.68
N SER A 133 1.22 -3.17 -39.16
CA SER A 133 1.46 -3.00 -37.72
C SER A 133 0.26 -2.43 -36.94
N GLN A 134 -0.59 -1.64 -37.60
CA GLN A 134 -1.77 -1.02 -37.01
C GLN A 134 -3.01 -1.94 -36.94
N LEU A 135 -2.98 -3.16 -37.50
CA LEU A 135 -4.13 -4.06 -37.46
C LEU A 135 -4.56 -4.40 -36.02
N LYS A 136 -5.85 -4.28 -35.74
CA LYS A 136 -6.45 -4.63 -34.46
C LYS A 136 -6.79 -6.12 -34.45
N LEU A 137 -5.85 -6.93 -34.01
CA LEU A 137 -6.00 -8.37 -33.81
C LEU A 137 -5.93 -8.70 -32.32
N GLY A 138 -6.98 -8.36 -31.56
CA GLY A 138 -7.03 -8.59 -30.12
C GLY A 138 -7.37 -10.03 -29.72
N ALA A 139 -7.13 -10.39 -28.45
CA ALA A 139 -7.56 -11.68 -27.89
C ALA A 139 -9.07 -11.98 -28.09
N PRO A 140 -9.99 -11.00 -28.00
CA PRO A 140 -11.41 -11.23 -28.30
C PRO A 140 -11.66 -11.72 -29.74
N LEU A 141 -10.86 -11.27 -30.72
CA LEU A 141 -10.99 -11.74 -32.10
C LEU A 141 -10.67 -13.24 -32.18
N PHE A 142 -9.55 -13.68 -31.58
CA PHE A 142 -9.16 -15.08 -31.62
C PHE A 142 -10.15 -15.98 -30.88
N GLY A 143 -10.72 -15.52 -29.77
CA GLY A 143 -11.82 -16.22 -29.11
C GLY A 143 -13.05 -16.35 -29.98
N TYR A 144 -13.42 -15.29 -30.71
CA TYR A 144 -14.53 -15.34 -31.66
C TYR A 144 -14.24 -16.30 -32.82
N LEU A 145 -13.05 -16.25 -33.43
CA LEU A 145 -12.67 -17.15 -34.53
C LEU A 145 -12.73 -18.62 -34.10
N LEU A 146 -12.18 -18.94 -32.93
CA LEU A 146 -12.14 -20.30 -32.42
C LEU A 146 -13.52 -20.81 -32.01
N ALA A 147 -14.35 -19.98 -31.38
CA ALA A 147 -15.73 -20.33 -31.03
C ALA A 147 -16.63 -20.46 -32.28
N ALA A 148 -16.39 -19.63 -33.30
CA ALA A 148 -17.09 -19.71 -34.59
C ALA A 148 -16.71 -20.98 -35.39
N TYR A 149 -15.52 -21.53 -35.15
CA TYR A 149 -15.10 -22.82 -35.70
C TYR A 149 -15.67 -24.00 -34.90
N ASP A 150 -15.56 -23.97 -33.57
CA ASP A 150 -16.09 -25.01 -32.66
C ASP A 150 -16.49 -24.39 -31.32
N SER A 151 -17.78 -24.10 -31.18
CA SER A 151 -18.33 -23.47 -29.98
C SER A 151 -18.50 -24.42 -28.79
N GLN A 152 -18.45 -25.74 -29.04
CA GLN A 152 -18.46 -26.73 -27.97
C GLN A 152 -17.09 -26.83 -27.29
N LYS A 153 -16.03 -26.50 -28.03
CA LYS A 153 -14.65 -26.54 -27.55
C LYS A 153 -14.14 -25.20 -27.06
N TYR A 154 -14.40 -24.09 -27.76
CA TYR A 154 -13.74 -22.82 -27.49
C TYR A 154 -14.70 -21.73 -27.00
N PRO A 155 -14.36 -20.99 -25.91
CA PRO A 155 -15.20 -19.93 -25.38
C PRO A 155 -14.93 -18.58 -26.06
N LEU A 156 -15.95 -17.72 -26.11
CA LEU A 156 -15.76 -16.29 -26.37
C LEU A 156 -14.90 -15.64 -25.27
N TYR A 157 -14.14 -14.61 -25.63
CA TYR A 157 -13.21 -13.93 -24.72
C TYR A 157 -13.49 -12.43 -24.62
N LYS A 158 -13.54 -11.94 -23.39
CA LYS A 158 -13.45 -10.53 -23.05
C LYS A 158 -12.42 -10.30 -21.97
N GLU A 159 -11.57 -9.30 -22.18
CA GLU A 159 -10.49 -9.00 -21.25
C GLU A 159 -11.02 -8.56 -19.88
N GLU A 160 -12.08 -7.75 -19.82
CA GLU A 160 -12.67 -7.28 -18.57
C GLU A 160 -13.31 -8.43 -17.77
N VAL A 161 -14.03 -9.34 -18.43
CA VAL A 161 -14.56 -10.56 -17.80
C VAL A 161 -13.41 -11.40 -17.24
N PHE A 162 -12.35 -11.60 -18.01
CA PHE A 162 -11.21 -12.37 -17.54
C PHE A 162 -10.48 -11.73 -16.35
N LYS A 163 -10.29 -10.41 -16.37
CA LYS A 163 -9.72 -9.65 -15.23
C LYS A 163 -10.57 -9.83 -13.99
N GLU A 164 -11.88 -9.71 -14.13
CA GLU A 164 -12.83 -9.77 -13.01
C GLU A 164 -12.91 -11.18 -12.41
N ILE A 165 -13.02 -12.21 -13.25
CA ILE A 165 -13.01 -13.61 -12.82
C ILE A 165 -11.72 -13.93 -12.04
N LYS A 166 -10.56 -13.43 -12.49
CA LYS A 166 -9.32 -13.62 -11.74
C LYS A 166 -9.37 -12.99 -10.35
N ARG A 167 -10.01 -11.82 -10.19
CA ARG A 167 -10.16 -11.19 -8.87
C ARG A 167 -11.12 -11.99 -7.99
N ILE A 168 -12.26 -12.40 -8.55
CA ILE A 168 -13.28 -13.23 -7.87
C ILE A 168 -12.65 -14.48 -7.25
N PHE A 169 -11.78 -15.17 -7.98
CA PHE A 169 -11.13 -16.40 -7.54
C PHE A 169 -9.75 -16.19 -6.88
N GLY A 170 -9.31 -14.95 -6.63
CA GLY A 170 -8.02 -14.68 -5.98
C GLY A 170 -6.78 -15.10 -6.78
N ILE A 171 -6.88 -15.06 -8.12
CA ILE A 171 -5.82 -15.48 -9.04
C ILE A 171 -4.86 -14.31 -9.33
N ASP A 172 -3.74 -14.26 -8.60
CA ASP A 172 -2.68 -13.27 -8.78
C ASP A 172 -1.71 -13.65 -9.93
N LYS A 173 -2.18 -13.50 -11.17
CA LYS A 173 -1.33 -13.62 -12.37
C LYS A 173 -1.48 -12.36 -13.21
N LYS A 174 -0.39 -11.77 -13.70
CA LYS A 174 -0.49 -10.63 -14.63
C LYS A 174 -1.01 -11.07 -16.00
N LEU A 175 -1.65 -10.15 -16.72
CA LEU A 175 -1.95 -10.37 -18.13
C LEU A 175 -0.64 -10.47 -18.91
N GLY A 176 -0.53 -11.49 -19.74
CA GLY A 176 0.58 -11.69 -20.66
C GLY A 176 0.28 -11.08 -22.03
N SER A 177 0.92 -11.62 -23.05
CA SER A 177 0.59 -11.34 -24.45
C SER A 177 -0.84 -11.75 -24.80
N ILE A 178 -1.36 -11.23 -25.91
CA ILE A 178 -2.71 -11.55 -26.43
C ILE A 178 -2.94 -13.06 -26.50
N SER A 179 -1.96 -13.82 -27.01
CA SER A 179 -2.05 -15.25 -27.15
C SER A 179 -2.01 -16.00 -25.82
N GLU A 180 -1.20 -15.53 -24.86
CA GLU A 180 -1.14 -16.09 -23.51
C GLU A 180 -2.45 -15.82 -22.74
N ASN A 181 -3.04 -14.64 -22.90
CA ASN A 181 -4.27 -14.26 -22.20
C ASN A 181 -5.45 -15.14 -22.64
N TYR A 182 -5.65 -15.32 -23.94
CA TYR A 182 -6.73 -16.19 -24.42
C TYR A 182 -6.49 -17.66 -24.04
N ALA A 183 -5.27 -18.17 -24.25
CA ALA A 183 -4.95 -19.55 -23.88
C ALA A 183 -5.15 -19.80 -22.38
N TYR A 184 -4.85 -18.81 -21.54
CA TYR A 184 -5.06 -18.92 -20.11
C TYR A 184 -6.54 -18.88 -19.74
N TYR A 185 -7.33 -17.96 -20.31
CA TYR A 185 -8.77 -17.93 -20.10
C TYR A 185 -9.45 -19.25 -20.54
N TYR A 186 -9.07 -19.79 -21.70
CA TYR A 186 -9.54 -21.09 -22.17
C TYR A 186 -9.31 -22.20 -21.13
N GLN A 187 -8.13 -22.22 -20.51
CA GLN A 187 -7.76 -23.22 -19.51
C GLN A 187 -8.50 -23.03 -18.19
N LEU A 188 -8.81 -21.78 -17.85
CA LEU A 188 -9.69 -21.44 -16.73
C LEU A 188 -11.10 -21.99 -16.95
N CYS A 189 -11.66 -21.82 -18.15
CA CYS A 189 -12.97 -22.36 -18.51
C CYS A 189 -12.99 -23.90 -18.49
N LEU A 190 -11.95 -24.56 -19.00
CA LEU A 190 -11.82 -26.02 -18.90
C LEU A 190 -11.78 -26.51 -17.45
N SER A 191 -11.00 -25.83 -16.60
CA SER A 191 -10.92 -26.18 -15.18
C SER A 191 -12.28 -26.02 -14.48
N ALA A 192 -13.00 -24.93 -14.75
CA ALA A 192 -14.36 -24.73 -14.27
C ALA A 192 -15.32 -25.83 -14.74
N GLN A 193 -15.25 -26.20 -16.02
CA GLN A 193 -16.05 -27.27 -16.61
C GLN A 193 -15.80 -28.62 -15.92
N GLU A 194 -14.53 -28.98 -15.69
CA GLU A 194 -14.14 -30.21 -14.99
C GLU A 194 -14.66 -30.24 -13.56
N VAL A 195 -14.52 -29.13 -12.82
CA VAL A 195 -15.00 -29.04 -11.43
C VAL A 195 -16.51 -29.17 -11.35
N LEU A 196 -17.25 -28.45 -12.20
CA LEU A 196 -18.71 -28.51 -12.21
C LEU A 196 -19.21 -29.90 -12.65
N ALA A 197 -18.54 -30.55 -13.61
CA ALA A 197 -18.80 -31.93 -13.98
C ALA A 197 -18.60 -32.90 -12.81
N SER A 198 -17.52 -32.72 -12.03
CA SER A 198 -17.28 -33.53 -10.82
C SER A 198 -18.36 -33.38 -9.74
N LYS A 199 -19.09 -32.26 -9.76
CA LYS A 199 -20.23 -31.96 -8.86
C LYS A 199 -21.58 -32.37 -9.44
N GLY A 200 -21.60 -33.07 -10.58
CA GLY A 200 -22.82 -33.59 -11.21
C GLY A 200 -23.51 -32.63 -12.18
N HIS A 201 -22.87 -31.52 -12.55
CA HIS A 201 -23.39 -30.61 -13.57
C HIS A 201 -22.86 -30.98 -14.96
N TYR A 202 -23.75 -31.26 -15.90
CA TYR A 202 -23.36 -31.41 -17.31
C TYR A 202 -23.41 -30.04 -18.00
N VAL A 203 -22.24 -29.51 -18.35
CA VAL A 203 -22.06 -28.12 -18.83
C VAL A 203 -21.21 -28.08 -20.09
N HIS A 204 -21.67 -27.37 -21.12
CA HIS A 204 -20.89 -27.12 -22.33
C HIS A 204 -19.99 -25.89 -22.16
N MET A 205 -19.01 -25.70 -23.06
CA MET A 205 -18.08 -24.57 -22.98
C MET A 205 -18.80 -23.21 -23.03
N LEU A 206 -19.89 -23.09 -23.83
CA LEU A 206 -20.72 -21.89 -23.84
C LEU A 206 -21.45 -21.64 -22.52
N ASP A 207 -21.88 -22.68 -21.80
CA ASP A 207 -22.49 -22.50 -20.48
C ASP A 207 -21.49 -21.92 -19.47
N ILE A 208 -20.22 -22.32 -19.55
CA ILE A 208 -19.13 -21.76 -18.72
C ILE A 208 -18.85 -20.30 -19.11
N GLN A 209 -18.84 -20.01 -20.40
CA GLN A 209 -18.64 -18.64 -20.89
C GLN A 209 -19.77 -17.72 -20.43
N ASP A 210 -21.01 -18.15 -20.56
CA ASP A 210 -22.19 -17.42 -20.11
C ASP A 210 -22.18 -17.25 -18.60
N PHE A 211 -21.85 -18.31 -17.86
CA PHE A 211 -21.69 -18.23 -16.42
C PHE A 211 -20.69 -17.15 -16.01
N PHE A 212 -19.47 -17.16 -16.54
CA PHE A 212 -18.45 -16.16 -16.22
C PHE A 212 -18.84 -14.76 -16.68
N PHE A 213 -19.48 -14.63 -17.85
CA PHE A 213 -19.98 -13.35 -18.31
C PHE A 213 -21.06 -12.81 -17.36
N CYS A 214 -22.09 -13.59 -17.07
CA CYS A 214 -23.19 -13.17 -16.22
C CYS A 214 -22.72 -12.84 -14.80
N LEU A 215 -21.81 -13.65 -14.25
CA LEU A 215 -21.23 -13.43 -12.92
C LEU A 215 -20.40 -12.14 -12.81
N THR A 216 -20.09 -11.45 -13.93
CA THR A 216 -19.32 -10.19 -13.90
C THR A 216 -20.11 -8.99 -14.39
N GLN A 217 -21.24 -9.20 -15.06
CA GLN A 217 -22.01 -8.12 -15.69
C GLN A 217 -23.36 -7.87 -15.00
N TYR A 218 -23.85 -8.78 -14.14
CA TYR A 218 -25.16 -8.68 -13.51
C TYR A 218 -25.01 -8.63 -11.99
N ASP A 219 -25.36 -7.47 -11.39
CA ASP A 219 -25.28 -7.26 -9.93
C ASP A 219 -26.11 -8.28 -9.15
N GLU A 220 -27.25 -8.71 -9.69
CA GLU A 220 -28.10 -9.75 -9.10
C GLU A 220 -27.32 -11.05 -8.87
N LEU A 221 -26.70 -11.58 -9.92
CA LEU A 221 -25.93 -12.81 -9.82
C LEU A 221 -24.67 -12.64 -8.96
N MET A 222 -24.00 -11.49 -9.04
CA MET A 222 -22.82 -11.18 -8.22
C MET A 222 -23.15 -11.16 -6.72
N VAL A 223 -24.15 -10.37 -6.32
CA VAL A 223 -24.51 -10.18 -4.91
C VAL A 223 -25.10 -11.47 -4.32
N GLU A 224 -26.00 -12.15 -5.03
CA GLU A 224 -26.58 -13.39 -4.53
C GLU A 224 -25.53 -14.50 -4.35
N SER A 225 -24.57 -14.61 -5.28
CA SER A 225 -23.46 -15.56 -5.15
C SER A 225 -22.54 -15.21 -3.98
N ALA A 226 -22.23 -13.92 -3.80
CA ALA A 226 -21.42 -13.43 -2.69
C ALA A 226 -22.05 -13.71 -1.33
N VAL A 227 -23.35 -13.40 -1.17
CA VAL A 227 -24.11 -13.64 0.06
C VAL A 227 -24.21 -15.12 0.37
N SER A 228 -24.59 -15.96 -0.60
CA SER A 228 -24.63 -17.42 -0.42
C SER A 228 -23.28 -18.00 0.01
N TYR A 229 -22.17 -17.52 -0.57
CA TYR A 229 -20.84 -17.98 -0.19
C TYR A 229 -20.42 -17.51 1.21
N ILE A 230 -20.62 -16.23 1.55
CA ILE A 230 -20.27 -15.73 2.89
C ILE A 230 -21.08 -16.48 3.95
N HIS A 231 -22.34 -16.78 3.69
CA HIS A 231 -23.16 -17.59 4.58
C HIS A 231 -22.69 -19.05 4.70
N SER A 232 -22.23 -19.67 3.60
CA SER A 232 -21.63 -21.01 3.67
C SER A 232 -20.37 -21.02 4.53
N VAL A 233 -19.56 -19.96 4.46
CA VAL A 233 -18.39 -19.77 5.31
C VAL A 233 -18.81 -19.52 6.77
N ALA A 234 -19.85 -18.71 7.02
CA ALA A 234 -20.37 -18.45 8.36
C ALA A 234 -20.83 -19.74 9.06
N LYS A 235 -21.59 -20.59 8.36
CA LYS A 235 -21.99 -21.92 8.84
C LYS A 235 -20.78 -22.79 9.19
N LYS A 236 -19.70 -22.75 8.40
CA LYS A 236 -18.45 -23.46 8.71
C LYS A 236 -17.75 -22.88 9.93
N MET A 237 -17.60 -21.55 10.02
CA MET A 237 -16.99 -20.90 11.18
C MET A 237 -17.75 -21.23 12.46
N LYS A 238 -19.08 -21.27 12.40
CA LYS A 238 -19.91 -21.68 13.52
C LYS A 238 -19.68 -23.15 13.90
N ALA A 239 -19.71 -24.06 12.93
CA ALA A 239 -19.42 -25.48 13.17
C ALA A 239 -18.03 -25.69 13.81
N PHE A 240 -17.01 -24.97 13.31
CA PHE A 240 -15.65 -24.99 13.85
C PHE A 240 -15.54 -24.39 15.25
N SER A 241 -16.35 -23.40 15.58
CA SER A 241 -16.42 -22.84 16.93
C SER A 241 -17.06 -23.81 17.93
N ASP A 242 -17.91 -24.72 17.46
CA ASP A 242 -18.61 -25.69 18.30
C ASP A 242 -17.85 -27.03 18.40
N HIS A 243 -17.07 -27.40 17.37
CA HIS A 243 -16.37 -28.68 17.27
C HIS A 243 -14.91 -28.53 16.81
N ASP A 244 -13.96 -28.54 17.76
CA ASP A 244 -12.53 -28.38 17.50
C ASP A 244 -11.94 -29.48 16.57
N VAL A 245 -12.48 -30.71 16.63
CA VAL A 245 -12.02 -31.83 15.80
C VAL A 245 -12.25 -31.53 14.32
N ASP A 246 -13.46 -31.09 13.99
CA ASP A 246 -13.85 -30.78 12.61
C ASP A 246 -13.00 -29.62 12.07
N PHE A 247 -12.62 -28.67 12.94
CA PHE A 247 -11.75 -27.57 12.54
C PHE A 247 -10.33 -28.04 12.21
N LEU A 248 -9.76 -28.93 13.02
CA LEU A 248 -8.46 -29.51 12.74
C LEU A 248 -8.48 -30.32 11.44
N GLU A 249 -9.51 -31.13 11.21
CA GLU A 249 -9.67 -31.85 9.94
C GLU A 249 -9.75 -30.90 8.74
N ALA A 250 -10.47 -29.79 8.86
CA ALA A 250 -10.54 -28.78 7.81
C ALA A 250 -9.17 -28.13 7.51
N ILE A 251 -8.32 -27.93 8.50
CA ILE A 251 -6.94 -27.42 8.32
C ILE A 251 -6.08 -28.44 7.58
N LYS A 252 -6.22 -29.74 7.90
CA LYS A 252 -5.47 -30.82 7.24
C LYS A 252 -5.78 -30.93 5.75
N LEU A 253 -6.98 -30.54 5.34
CA LEU A 253 -7.42 -30.54 3.94
C LEU A 253 -6.92 -29.33 3.14
N LEU A 254 -6.28 -28.35 3.78
CA LEU A 254 -5.73 -27.19 3.06
C LEU A 254 -4.53 -27.59 2.17
N PRO A 255 -4.28 -26.84 1.08
CA PRO A 255 -3.12 -27.09 0.22
C PRO A 255 -1.80 -27.06 1.01
N GLU A 256 -0.93 -28.04 0.75
CA GLU A 256 0.32 -28.20 1.50
C GLU A 256 1.26 -26.99 1.34
N ASP A 257 1.27 -26.35 0.17
CA ASP A 257 2.02 -25.12 -0.08
C ASP A 257 1.52 -23.96 0.79
N LYS A 258 0.20 -23.83 0.98
CA LYS A 258 -0.40 -22.85 1.90
C LYS A 258 -0.06 -23.13 3.36
N LEU A 259 -0.08 -24.39 3.78
CA LEU A 259 0.34 -24.78 5.13
C LEU A 259 1.82 -24.46 5.39
N LYS A 260 2.69 -24.74 4.41
CA LYS A 260 4.13 -24.39 4.47
C LYS A 260 4.36 -22.88 4.53
N GLU A 261 3.66 -22.11 3.69
CA GLU A 261 3.69 -20.65 3.71
C GLU A 261 3.32 -20.09 5.10
N ARG A 262 2.24 -20.62 5.70
CA ARG A 262 1.81 -20.22 7.05
C ARG A 262 2.82 -20.64 8.13
N ARG A 263 3.42 -21.81 8.02
CA ARG A 263 4.46 -22.27 8.96
C ARG A 263 5.65 -21.31 8.95
N GLU A 264 6.17 -20.98 7.77
CA GLU A 264 7.28 -20.02 7.65
C GLU A 264 6.90 -18.63 8.15
N PHE A 265 5.66 -18.19 7.93
CA PHE A 265 5.18 -16.91 8.47
C PHE A 265 5.24 -16.87 10.01
N TYR A 266 4.96 -17.99 10.70
CA TYR A 266 5.05 -18.04 12.16
C TYR A 266 6.46 -18.37 12.69
N ARG A 267 7.44 -18.59 11.82
CA ARG A 267 8.82 -18.93 12.19
C ARG A 267 9.45 -17.75 12.93
N ASN A 268 9.87 -17.98 14.17
CA ASN A 268 10.42 -17.00 15.12
C ASN A 268 9.40 -16.11 15.85
N PHE A 269 8.10 -16.37 15.73
CA PHE A 269 7.11 -15.67 16.55
C PHE A 269 6.93 -16.32 17.94
N GLU A 270 6.67 -15.48 18.94
CA GLU A 270 6.44 -15.88 20.32
C GLU A 270 4.95 -16.10 20.65
N LYS A 271 4.66 -16.59 21.87
CA LYS A 271 3.31 -16.75 22.44
C LYS A 271 2.38 -17.56 21.53
N VAL A 272 1.15 -17.07 21.25
CA VAL A 272 0.13 -17.80 20.48
C VAL A 272 0.59 -18.17 19.07
N ASN A 273 1.42 -17.34 18.45
CA ASN A 273 1.97 -17.65 17.13
C ASN A 273 2.99 -18.80 17.18
N LYS A 274 3.70 -18.98 18.30
CA LYS A 274 4.54 -20.17 18.53
C LYS A 274 3.70 -21.45 18.56
N ILE A 275 2.52 -21.42 19.17
CA ILE A 275 1.58 -22.56 19.15
C ILE A 275 1.19 -22.90 17.71
N ARG A 276 0.83 -21.89 16.90
CA ARG A 276 0.48 -22.08 15.48
C ARG A 276 1.65 -22.66 14.67
N PHE A 277 2.86 -22.20 14.93
CA PHE A 277 4.07 -22.74 14.31
C PHE A 277 4.24 -24.23 14.61
N LEU A 278 4.17 -24.63 15.89
CA LEU A 278 4.36 -26.01 16.33
C LEU A 278 3.30 -26.97 15.76
N LEU A 279 2.03 -26.53 15.72
CA LEU A 279 0.94 -27.31 15.10
C LEU A 279 1.22 -27.60 13.62
N LEU A 280 1.65 -26.57 12.88
CA LEU A 280 1.95 -26.69 11.45
C LEU A 280 3.21 -27.50 11.19
N GLU A 281 4.25 -27.32 12.02
CA GLU A 281 5.49 -28.09 11.97
C GLU A 281 5.20 -29.58 12.15
N GLN A 282 4.48 -29.97 13.21
CA GLN A 282 4.13 -31.36 13.46
C GLN A 282 3.31 -31.97 12.31
N TYR A 283 2.27 -31.27 11.83
CA TYR A 283 1.46 -31.82 10.75
C TYR A 283 2.25 -31.96 9.44
N ILE A 284 3.12 -31.00 9.10
CA ILE A 284 3.91 -31.05 7.87
C ILE A 284 4.95 -32.18 7.92
N GLU A 285 5.59 -32.41 9.07
CA GLU A 285 6.65 -33.40 9.23
C GLU A 285 6.13 -34.82 9.49
N GLU A 286 5.15 -34.96 10.37
CA GLU A 286 4.66 -36.27 10.84
C GLU A 286 3.34 -36.70 10.18
N LYS A 287 2.67 -35.79 9.44
CA LYS A 287 1.33 -36.00 8.87
C LYS A 287 0.29 -36.43 9.91
N ARG A 288 0.52 -36.06 11.17
CA ARG A 288 -0.34 -36.32 12.32
C ARG A 288 -0.57 -35.01 13.08
N LEU A 289 -1.81 -34.75 13.45
CA LEU A 289 -2.18 -33.65 14.33
C LEU A 289 -3.53 -33.96 14.98
N ASP A 290 -3.61 -33.95 16.30
CA ASP A 290 -4.86 -34.15 17.04
C ASP A 290 -5.09 -33.06 18.11
N ILE A 291 -6.23 -33.11 18.81
CA ILE A 291 -6.56 -32.12 19.85
C ILE A 291 -5.59 -32.23 21.04
N GLU A 292 -5.10 -33.43 21.33
CA GLU A 292 -4.16 -33.65 22.44
C GLU A 292 -2.84 -32.90 22.16
N ASP A 293 -2.39 -32.89 20.91
CA ASP A 293 -1.25 -32.09 20.46
C ASP A 293 -1.49 -30.59 20.65
N LEU A 294 -2.69 -30.09 20.31
CA LEU A 294 -3.06 -28.69 20.51
C LEU A 294 -3.02 -28.28 21.97
N GLU A 295 -3.63 -29.07 22.86
CA GLU A 295 -3.62 -28.79 24.29
C GLU A 295 -2.21 -28.93 24.90
N LYS A 296 -1.43 -29.90 24.42
CA LYS A 296 -0.02 -30.06 24.78
C LYS A 296 0.79 -28.81 24.44
N TYR A 297 0.70 -28.28 23.22
CA TYR A 297 1.45 -27.08 22.84
C TYR A 297 0.94 -25.81 23.52
N LYS A 298 -0.36 -25.70 23.78
CA LYS A 298 -0.91 -24.62 24.62
C LYS A 298 -0.29 -24.66 26.02
N SER A 299 -0.19 -25.83 26.63
CA SER A 299 0.43 -25.98 27.96
C SER A 299 1.92 -25.64 27.91
N GLN A 300 2.66 -26.23 26.96
CA GLN A 300 4.10 -26.00 26.80
C GLN A 300 4.44 -24.51 26.65
N VAL A 301 3.74 -23.80 25.76
CA VAL A 301 4.00 -22.38 25.52
C VAL A 301 3.51 -21.54 26.70
N LYS A 302 2.45 -21.93 27.40
CA LYS A 302 1.99 -21.22 28.60
C LYS A 302 3.02 -21.26 29.74
N ASP A 303 3.69 -22.40 29.93
CA ASP A 303 4.69 -22.59 30.98
C ASP A 303 5.97 -21.74 30.78
N GLU A 304 6.18 -21.20 29.57
CA GLU A 304 7.28 -20.28 29.26
C GLU A 304 7.05 -18.85 29.78
N TYR A 305 5.84 -18.50 30.26
CA TYR A 305 5.49 -17.13 30.66
C TYR A 305 4.83 -17.07 32.05
N GLU A 306 5.29 -16.14 32.89
CA GLU A 306 4.73 -15.93 34.24
C GLU A 306 3.28 -15.40 34.24
N LYS A 307 2.87 -14.71 33.17
CA LYS A 307 1.52 -14.16 33.00
C LYS A 307 0.69 -15.03 32.05
N ASN A 308 -0.61 -15.16 32.32
CA ASN A 308 -1.52 -15.94 31.47
C ASN A 308 -1.71 -15.30 30.08
N ILE A 309 -0.88 -15.71 29.12
CA ILE A 309 -0.91 -15.27 27.71
C ILE A 309 -2.13 -15.79 26.92
N LEU A 310 -2.86 -16.79 27.45
CA LEU A 310 -4.00 -17.43 26.79
C LEU A 310 -5.38 -16.98 27.32
N HIS A 311 -5.44 -16.00 28.22
CA HIS A 311 -6.72 -15.61 28.87
C HIS A 311 -7.83 -15.18 27.89
N THR A 312 -7.48 -14.72 26.68
CA THR A 312 -8.42 -14.35 25.60
C THR A 312 -8.45 -15.34 24.43
N TRP A 313 -7.65 -16.41 24.47
CA TRP A 313 -7.44 -17.31 23.33
C TRP A 313 -8.00 -18.70 23.63
N ASN A 314 -8.98 -19.13 22.83
CA ASN A 314 -9.53 -20.49 22.81
C ASN A 314 -9.05 -21.26 21.56
N ASN A 315 -9.39 -22.54 21.46
CA ASN A 315 -8.98 -23.40 20.34
C ASN A 315 -9.40 -22.81 18.99
N PHE A 316 -10.65 -22.39 18.89
CA PHE A 316 -11.17 -21.68 17.71
C PHE A 316 -10.27 -20.50 17.31
N SER A 317 -10.00 -19.53 18.17
CA SER A 317 -9.20 -18.34 17.85
C SER A 317 -7.73 -18.65 17.49
N ILE A 318 -7.17 -19.73 18.00
CA ILE A 318 -5.81 -20.18 17.67
C ILE A 318 -5.80 -20.77 16.26
N LEU A 319 -6.70 -21.70 15.97
CA LEU A 319 -6.83 -22.41 14.70
C LEU A 319 -7.37 -21.53 13.58
N PHE A 320 -8.24 -20.56 13.92
CA PHE A 320 -8.89 -19.65 13.00
C PHE A 320 -7.90 -18.91 12.10
N GLN A 321 -6.82 -18.38 12.66
CA GLN A 321 -5.83 -17.64 11.87
C GLN A 321 -5.02 -18.52 10.90
N ILE A 322 -4.99 -19.84 11.12
CA ILE A 322 -4.38 -20.78 10.17
C ILE A 322 -5.35 -21.00 9.00
N TYR A 323 -6.61 -21.32 9.30
CA TYR A 323 -7.61 -21.65 8.29
C TYR A 323 -8.08 -20.42 7.50
N TYR A 324 -8.54 -19.38 8.20
CA TYR A 324 -9.23 -18.24 7.59
C TYR A 324 -8.34 -17.51 6.58
N GLN A 325 -7.03 -17.44 6.86
CA GLN A 325 -6.06 -16.80 5.98
C GLN A 325 -5.95 -17.44 4.59
N SER A 326 -6.38 -18.70 4.42
CA SER A 326 -6.44 -19.38 3.12
C SER A 326 -7.63 -18.95 2.26
N ILE A 327 -8.69 -18.43 2.87
CA ILE A 327 -9.94 -18.01 2.20
C ILE A 327 -10.22 -16.50 2.32
N LYS A 328 -9.41 -15.78 3.11
CA LYS A 328 -9.60 -14.37 3.45
C LYS A 328 -9.74 -13.47 2.22
N ASP A 329 -8.90 -13.67 1.20
CA ASP A 329 -8.90 -12.82 0.01
C ASP A 329 -10.22 -12.93 -0.76
N ILE A 330 -10.75 -14.15 -0.89
CA ILE A 330 -12.05 -14.40 -1.54
C ILE A 330 -13.17 -13.77 -0.71
N VAL A 331 -13.20 -14.01 0.61
CA VAL A 331 -14.23 -13.42 1.50
C VAL A 331 -14.22 -11.89 1.45
N THR A 332 -13.03 -11.28 1.54
CA THR A 332 -12.86 -9.82 1.46
C THR A 332 -13.38 -9.29 0.13
N TYR A 333 -13.07 -9.98 -0.97
CA TYR A 333 -13.54 -9.60 -2.29
C TYR A 333 -15.08 -9.66 -2.41
N GLN A 334 -15.70 -10.72 -1.88
CA GLN A 334 -17.15 -10.86 -1.89
C GLN A 334 -17.84 -9.77 -1.06
N LEU A 335 -17.30 -9.43 0.11
CA LEU A 335 -17.82 -8.32 0.93
C LEU A 335 -17.70 -6.97 0.22
N ILE A 336 -16.57 -6.69 -0.44
CA ILE A 336 -16.38 -5.48 -1.25
C ILE A 336 -17.37 -5.44 -2.42
N THR A 337 -17.67 -6.60 -3.03
CA THR A 337 -18.64 -6.72 -4.13
C THR A 337 -20.04 -6.31 -3.67
N ILE A 338 -20.51 -6.83 -2.53
CA ILE A 338 -21.80 -6.45 -1.93
C ILE A 338 -21.81 -4.95 -1.59
N HIS A 339 -20.77 -4.46 -0.90
CA HIS A 339 -20.64 -3.06 -0.51
C HIS A 339 -20.68 -2.12 -1.73
N ARG A 340 -19.99 -2.49 -2.82
CA ARG A 340 -20.01 -1.74 -4.08
C ARG A 340 -21.39 -1.75 -4.73
N ALA A 341 -22.06 -2.90 -4.77
CA ALA A 341 -23.39 -3.03 -5.35
C ALA A 341 -24.42 -2.13 -4.63
N ILE A 342 -24.36 -2.04 -3.29
CA ILE A 342 -25.24 -1.14 -2.50
C ILE A 342 -24.99 0.32 -2.87
N ARG A 343 -23.71 0.74 -2.95
CA ARG A 343 -23.35 2.13 -3.30
C ARG A 343 -23.74 2.52 -4.73
N ASN A 344 -23.81 1.54 -5.62
CA ASN A 344 -24.09 1.76 -7.04
C ASN A 344 -25.57 1.56 -7.41
N ILE A 345 -26.46 1.37 -6.43
CA ILE A 345 -27.90 1.39 -6.66
C ILE A 345 -28.27 2.72 -7.33
N ASP A 346 -28.86 2.64 -8.52
CA ASP A 346 -29.10 3.80 -9.40
C ASP A 346 -29.91 4.91 -8.74
N GLU A 347 -30.85 4.56 -7.86
CA GLU A 347 -31.71 5.46 -7.12
C GLU A 347 -30.96 6.29 -6.06
N PHE A 348 -29.74 5.88 -5.68
CA PHE A 348 -28.88 6.63 -4.75
C PHE A 348 -27.89 7.58 -5.45
N LYS A 349 -28.00 7.76 -6.77
CA LYS A 349 -27.21 8.74 -7.52
C LYS A 349 -27.35 10.14 -6.91
N GLY A 350 -26.22 10.72 -6.50
CA GLY A 350 -26.15 12.03 -5.84
C GLY A 350 -25.79 11.97 -4.34
N ILE A 351 -25.74 10.78 -3.76
CA ILE A 351 -25.17 10.55 -2.42
C ILE A 351 -23.75 10.04 -2.57
N ASP A 352 -22.78 10.83 -2.09
CA ASP A 352 -21.38 10.38 -2.02
C ASP A 352 -21.22 9.45 -0.81
N PHE A 353 -21.02 8.16 -1.08
CA PHE A 353 -20.80 7.14 -0.04
C PHE A 353 -19.31 6.90 0.20
N THR A 354 -18.96 6.56 1.45
CA THR A 354 -17.61 6.12 1.76
C THR A 354 -17.23 4.86 0.98
N LYS A 355 -16.07 4.87 0.30
CA LYS A 355 -15.59 3.72 -0.47
C LYS A 355 -14.84 2.74 0.41
N ASP A 356 -15.34 1.50 0.42
CA ASP A 356 -14.73 0.30 1.03
C ASP A 356 -14.28 0.49 2.49
N LYS A 357 -15.03 1.31 3.24
CA LYS A 357 -14.86 1.53 4.68
C LYS A 357 -15.92 0.72 5.43
N VAL A 358 -15.58 0.30 6.66
CA VAL A 358 -16.52 -0.38 7.57
C VAL A 358 -17.03 -1.69 6.97
N ILE A 359 -16.09 -2.52 6.51
CA ILE A 359 -16.31 -3.91 6.14
C ILE A 359 -15.59 -4.76 7.18
N PHE A 360 -16.35 -5.51 7.99
CA PHE A 360 -15.82 -6.39 9.01
C PHE A 360 -16.00 -7.83 8.56
N ASP A 361 -14.87 -8.42 8.17
CA ASP A 361 -14.76 -9.85 7.85
C ASP A 361 -14.76 -10.71 9.12
N PHE A 362 -14.62 -12.03 8.96
CA PHE A 362 -14.61 -12.96 10.09
C PHE A 362 -13.43 -12.76 11.06
N ASN A 363 -12.40 -11.92 10.79
CA ASN A 363 -11.37 -11.62 11.80
C ASN A 363 -11.93 -10.81 12.98
N GLY A 364 -12.95 -9.98 12.71
CA GLY A 364 -13.48 -8.99 13.65
C GLY A 364 -12.44 -7.94 14.07
N SER A 365 -12.84 -7.01 14.94
CA SER A 365 -11.99 -5.86 15.33
C SER A 365 -10.81 -6.22 16.24
N ARG A 366 -10.77 -7.43 16.80
CA ARG A 366 -9.73 -7.90 17.74
C ARG A 366 -8.83 -9.00 17.15
N ASN A 367 -9.03 -9.39 15.89
CA ASN A 367 -8.32 -10.47 15.21
C ASN A 367 -8.38 -11.83 15.92
N LEU A 368 -9.47 -12.08 16.68
CA LEU A 368 -9.70 -13.35 17.39
C LEU A 368 -10.51 -14.36 16.56
N GLY A 369 -11.06 -13.93 15.42
CA GLY A 369 -12.01 -14.73 14.66
C GLY A 369 -13.44 -14.59 15.18
N GLY A 370 -14.41 -14.75 14.29
CA GLY A 370 -15.84 -14.68 14.54
C GLY A 370 -16.61 -15.58 13.58
N THR A 371 -17.91 -15.75 13.84
CA THR A 371 -18.80 -16.61 13.05
C THR A 371 -19.66 -15.85 12.05
N GLY A 372 -19.59 -14.51 12.04
CA GLY A 372 -20.33 -13.64 11.13
C GLY A 372 -19.49 -12.50 10.60
N CYS A 373 -20.01 -11.86 9.55
CA CYS A 373 -19.47 -10.66 8.92
C CYS A 373 -20.53 -9.57 8.91
N TRP A 374 -20.10 -8.30 8.90
CA TRP A 374 -21.04 -7.20 8.71
C TRP A 374 -20.38 -6.03 7.98
N MET A 375 -21.19 -5.20 7.36
CA MET A 375 -20.77 -3.97 6.70
C MET A 375 -21.77 -2.85 6.89
N ALA A 376 -21.28 -1.62 6.74
CA ALA A 376 -22.12 -0.43 6.75
C ALA A 376 -21.74 0.54 5.65
N VAL A 377 -22.74 0.97 4.88
CA VAL A 377 -22.64 2.00 3.85
C VAL A 377 -23.26 3.29 4.39
N PHE A 378 -22.50 4.38 4.41
CA PHE A 378 -22.94 5.67 4.93
C PHE A 378 -22.34 6.84 4.13
N PRO A 379 -22.90 8.06 4.23
CA PRO A 379 -22.44 9.19 3.44
C PRO A 379 -21.05 9.66 3.86
N GLU A 380 -20.23 10.07 2.88
CA GLU A 380 -18.85 10.54 3.08
C GLU A 380 -18.78 11.82 3.94
N LYS A 381 -19.85 12.62 3.94
CA LYS A 381 -19.98 13.82 4.78
C LYS A 381 -20.03 13.52 6.28
N MET A 382 -20.36 12.28 6.68
CA MET A 382 -20.43 11.91 8.08
C MET A 382 -19.04 11.55 8.60
N GLU A 383 -18.69 12.03 9.80
CA GLU A 383 -17.37 11.84 10.40
C GLU A 383 -16.95 10.36 10.48
N ASN A 384 -17.88 9.49 10.90
CA ASN A 384 -17.70 8.06 10.97
C ASN A 384 -19.06 7.33 11.05
N HIS A 385 -19.05 6.02 10.84
CA HIS A 385 -20.27 5.21 10.90
C HIS A 385 -21.02 5.32 12.24
N LYS A 386 -20.35 5.55 13.37
CA LYS A 386 -21.03 5.60 14.68
C LYS A 386 -21.98 6.78 14.81
N VAL A 387 -21.75 7.87 14.09
CA VAL A 387 -22.62 9.05 14.11
C VAL A 387 -23.58 9.09 12.93
N ALA A 388 -23.58 8.08 12.05
CA ALA A 388 -24.37 8.07 10.83
C ALA A 388 -25.56 7.09 10.91
N ALA A 389 -26.62 7.43 10.19
CA ALA A 389 -27.56 6.44 9.68
C ALA A 389 -26.86 5.65 8.56
N GLN A 390 -26.96 4.33 8.59
CA GLN A 390 -26.19 3.41 7.75
C GLN A 390 -27.12 2.42 7.06
N PHE A 391 -26.91 2.18 5.77
CA PHE A 391 -27.36 0.93 5.16
C PHE A 391 -26.47 -0.18 5.68
N PHE A 392 -27.06 -1.09 6.43
CA PHE A 392 -26.38 -2.12 7.19
C PHE A 392 -26.69 -3.48 6.58
N LEU A 393 -25.67 -4.35 6.54
CA LEU A 393 -25.82 -5.74 6.14
C LEU A 393 -24.94 -6.63 7.02
N GLU A 394 -25.50 -7.68 7.59
CA GLU A 394 -24.84 -8.67 8.44
C GLU A 394 -25.16 -10.08 7.93
N ILE A 395 -24.17 -10.96 7.90
CA ILE A 395 -24.30 -12.36 7.47
C ILE A 395 -23.65 -13.23 8.54
N ASP A 396 -24.42 -14.18 9.06
CA ASP A 396 -23.97 -15.14 10.07
C ASP A 396 -24.44 -16.58 9.71
N GLU A 397 -24.36 -17.51 10.66
CA GLU A 397 -24.85 -18.88 10.44
C GLU A 397 -26.37 -19.00 10.28
N ASN A 398 -27.12 -18.02 10.76
CA ASN A 398 -28.58 -18.02 10.82
C ASN A 398 -29.19 -17.44 9.55
N GLY A 399 -28.48 -16.54 8.86
CA GLY A 399 -28.97 -15.95 7.63
C GLY A 399 -28.26 -14.65 7.24
N VAL A 400 -29.02 -13.75 6.63
CA VAL A 400 -28.62 -12.40 6.28
C VAL A 400 -29.63 -11.39 6.79
N ASP A 401 -29.11 -10.35 7.43
CA ASP A 401 -29.85 -9.21 7.96
C ASP A 401 -29.46 -7.97 7.16
N TYR A 402 -30.42 -7.22 6.62
CA TYR A 402 -30.14 -5.99 5.87
C TYR A 402 -31.22 -4.92 6.04
N GLY A 403 -30.82 -3.64 5.99
CA GLY A 403 -31.72 -2.50 6.09
C GLY A 403 -31.07 -1.27 6.70
N LEU A 404 -31.79 -0.54 7.55
CA LEU A 404 -31.32 0.69 8.20
C LEU A 404 -30.84 0.44 9.63
N HIS A 405 -29.66 0.95 9.96
CA HIS A 405 -29.14 0.96 11.32
C HIS A 405 -28.56 2.33 11.67
N PHE A 406 -28.93 2.86 12.83
CA PHE A 406 -28.34 4.06 13.38
C PHE A 406 -27.12 3.75 14.24
N GLY A 407 -26.02 4.44 13.96
CA GLY A 407 -24.76 4.24 14.67
C GLY A 407 -24.86 4.49 16.17
N SER A 408 -23.91 3.92 16.93
CA SER A 408 -23.96 3.92 18.41
C SER A 408 -23.89 5.31 19.04
N SER A 409 -23.41 6.31 18.29
CA SER A 409 -23.31 7.72 18.69
C SER A 409 -24.32 8.62 17.97
N HIS A 410 -25.21 8.06 17.14
CA HIS A 410 -26.27 8.80 16.46
C HIS A 410 -27.42 9.17 17.43
N PRO A 411 -28.14 10.30 17.25
CA PRO A 411 -29.28 10.68 18.09
C PRO A 411 -30.37 9.59 18.20
N LYS A 412 -30.65 8.91 17.09
CA LYS A 412 -31.54 7.73 16.99
C LYS A 412 -30.85 6.38 17.32
N ARG A 413 -29.74 6.36 18.06
CA ARG A 413 -29.00 5.10 18.38
C ARG A 413 -29.94 4.00 18.91
N GLY A 414 -29.69 2.76 18.49
CA GLY A 414 -30.49 1.61 18.89
C GLY A 414 -31.78 1.42 18.10
N MET A 415 -32.21 2.39 17.29
CA MET A 415 -33.24 2.18 16.27
C MET A 415 -32.66 1.42 15.08
N ARG A 416 -33.44 0.46 14.58
CA ARG A 416 -33.11 -0.39 13.44
C ARG A 416 -34.39 -0.71 12.67
N ASP A 417 -34.29 -0.70 11.35
CA ASP A 417 -35.32 -1.24 10.46
C ASP A 417 -34.65 -2.23 9.51
N ILE A 418 -34.66 -3.50 9.91
CA ILE A 418 -33.88 -4.58 9.31
C ILE A 418 -34.84 -5.69 8.88
N GLU A 419 -34.59 -6.25 7.70
CA GLU A 419 -35.19 -7.49 7.23
C GLU A 419 -34.20 -8.64 7.43
N SER A 420 -34.70 -9.76 7.99
CA SER A 420 -33.92 -10.96 8.30
C SER A 420 -34.37 -12.12 7.44
N ILE A 421 -33.45 -12.72 6.69
CA ILE A 421 -33.70 -13.88 5.84
C ILE A 421 -32.85 -15.05 6.30
N SER A 422 -33.49 -16.14 6.74
CA SER A 422 -32.79 -17.35 7.17
C SER A 422 -32.52 -18.33 6.02
N ASP A 423 -33.45 -18.45 5.06
CA ASP A 423 -33.26 -19.30 3.89
C ASP A 423 -32.71 -18.47 2.72
N ILE A 424 -31.38 -18.29 2.72
CA ILE A 424 -30.72 -17.48 1.71
C ILE A 424 -30.93 -18.04 0.31
N GLU A 425 -30.92 -19.36 0.14
CA GLU A 425 -30.99 -19.96 -1.20
C GLU A 425 -32.32 -19.67 -1.88
N ASP A 426 -33.43 -19.82 -1.15
CA ASP A 426 -34.77 -19.73 -1.75
C ASP A 426 -35.49 -18.39 -1.49
N GLU A 427 -35.11 -17.63 -0.45
CA GLU A 427 -35.79 -16.39 -0.08
C GLU A 427 -35.00 -15.11 -0.38
N PHE A 428 -33.66 -15.13 -0.29
CA PHE A 428 -32.84 -13.93 -0.55
C PHE A 428 -32.67 -13.70 -2.05
N THR A 429 -32.98 -12.47 -2.48
CA THR A 429 -32.68 -11.97 -3.83
C THR A 429 -32.10 -10.56 -3.77
N TYR A 430 -31.26 -10.19 -4.75
CA TYR A 430 -30.72 -8.84 -4.83
C TYR A 430 -31.82 -7.78 -4.93
N GLU A 431 -32.91 -8.07 -5.64
CA GLU A 431 -34.04 -7.16 -5.76
C GLU A 431 -34.75 -6.91 -4.44
N LYS A 432 -34.97 -7.94 -3.60
CA LYS A 432 -35.56 -7.73 -2.26
C LYS A 432 -34.67 -6.86 -1.40
N MET A 433 -33.37 -7.12 -1.40
CA MET A 433 -32.38 -6.30 -0.69
C MET A 433 -32.40 -4.85 -1.16
N LYS A 434 -32.40 -4.63 -2.48
CA LYS A 434 -32.50 -3.30 -3.08
C LYS A 434 -33.80 -2.61 -2.64
N GLN A 435 -34.95 -3.27 -2.75
CA GLN A 435 -36.24 -2.71 -2.35
C GLN A 435 -36.23 -2.32 -0.87
N LYS A 436 -35.71 -3.16 0.03
CA LYS A 436 -35.61 -2.82 1.45
C LYS A 436 -34.76 -1.57 1.70
N PHE A 437 -33.64 -1.41 0.99
CA PHE A 437 -32.84 -0.17 1.11
C PHE A 437 -33.55 1.05 0.55
N LEU A 438 -34.36 0.91 -0.51
CA LEU A 438 -35.19 2.00 -1.03
C LEU A 438 -36.32 2.39 -0.07
N GLU A 439 -36.96 1.40 0.57
CA GLU A 439 -38.01 1.63 1.58
C GLU A 439 -37.51 2.46 2.75
N VAL A 440 -36.27 2.23 3.19
CA VAL A 440 -35.66 2.94 4.33
C VAL A 440 -34.81 4.15 3.90
N ALA A 441 -34.79 4.49 2.61
CA ALA A 441 -33.92 5.54 2.06
C ALA A 441 -34.26 6.93 2.60
N ASP A 442 -35.56 7.25 2.73
CA ASP A 442 -36.00 8.55 3.27
C ASP A 442 -35.58 8.70 4.74
N GLU A 443 -35.72 7.64 5.53
CA GLU A 443 -35.28 7.66 6.94
C GLU A 443 -33.76 7.68 7.07
N PHE A 444 -33.04 7.04 6.16
CA PHE A 444 -31.58 7.13 6.06
C PHE A 444 -31.11 8.57 5.76
N ILE A 445 -31.74 9.25 4.79
CA ILE A 445 -31.42 10.64 4.43
C ILE A 445 -31.75 11.57 5.60
N GLU A 446 -32.95 11.46 6.16
CA GLU A 446 -33.39 12.30 7.27
C GLU A 446 -32.55 12.06 8.53
N GLY A 447 -32.17 10.80 8.79
CA GLY A 447 -31.28 10.45 9.89
C GLY A 447 -29.94 11.17 9.81
N ASN A 448 -29.31 11.15 8.64
CA ASN A 448 -28.06 11.84 8.41
C ASN A 448 -28.26 13.37 8.40
N ARG A 449 -29.40 13.88 7.91
CA ARG A 449 -29.75 15.30 7.98
C ARG A 449 -29.92 15.78 9.42
N ILE A 450 -30.62 15.05 10.29
CA ILE A 450 -30.75 15.38 11.73
C ILE A 450 -29.38 15.55 12.38
N THR A 451 -28.41 14.73 12.00
CA THR A 451 -27.06 14.83 12.57
C THR A 451 -26.31 16.04 12.02
N LEU A 452 -26.58 16.48 10.79
CA LEU A 452 -26.01 17.69 10.18
C LEU A 452 -26.73 18.96 10.67
N ASP A 453 -28.05 18.95 10.80
CA ASP A 453 -28.87 20.07 11.23
C ASP A 453 -28.80 20.28 12.76
N ALA A 454 -28.61 19.21 13.55
CA ALA A 454 -28.28 19.36 14.97
C ALA A 454 -26.92 20.07 15.19
N VAL A 455 -26.09 20.18 14.15
CA VAL A 455 -24.88 21.01 14.14
C VAL A 455 -25.20 22.45 13.69
N GLU A 456 -26.28 22.69 12.94
CA GLU A 456 -26.67 24.01 12.40
C GLU A 456 -27.75 24.77 13.21
N GLU A 457 -28.66 24.12 13.95
CA GLU A 457 -29.80 24.75 14.66
C GLU A 457 -29.51 25.33 16.07
N THR A 458 -28.24 25.55 16.45
CA THR A 458 -27.89 26.08 17.78
C THR A 458 -27.84 27.63 17.89
N ASP A 459 -28.57 28.36 17.04
CA ASP A 459 -28.65 29.83 17.06
C ASP A 459 -30.05 30.39 17.48
N LEU A 460 -30.13 30.84 18.76
CA LEU A 460 -31.00 31.88 19.41
C LEU A 460 -32.37 31.49 20.07
N PRO A 461 -32.86 32.18 21.16
CA PRO A 461 -32.22 33.09 22.15
C PRO A 461 -32.52 32.80 23.67
N GLU A 462 -31.62 33.31 24.54
CA GLU A 462 -31.72 33.72 25.96
C GLU A 462 -32.38 32.80 27.04
N GLN A 463 -31.57 31.89 27.61
CA GLN A 463 -31.48 31.65 29.08
C GLN A 463 -30.05 31.16 29.43
N ASP A 464 -29.51 31.59 30.57
CA ASP A 464 -28.14 31.34 31.08
C ASP A 464 -27.84 29.85 31.36
N ASN A 465 -27.83 29.01 30.32
CA ASN A 465 -27.39 27.62 30.43
C ASN A 465 -25.92 27.51 30.03
N LEU A 466 -25.12 27.01 30.98
CA LEU A 466 -23.73 26.63 30.75
C LEU A 466 -23.70 25.40 29.82
N HIS A 467 -22.90 25.46 28.76
CA HIS A 467 -22.81 24.39 27.78
C HIS A 467 -22.43 23.04 28.42
N SER A 468 -22.95 21.93 27.85
CA SER A 468 -22.82 20.57 28.39
C SER A 468 -21.38 20.09 28.63
N SER A 469 -20.42 20.67 27.92
CA SER A 469 -18.98 20.41 28.09
C SER A 469 -18.41 20.94 29.41
N LEU A 470 -19.02 21.98 29.98
CA LEU A 470 -18.61 22.61 31.24
C LEU A 470 -19.60 22.35 32.38
N SER A 471 -20.87 22.07 32.09
CA SER A 471 -21.88 21.72 33.09
C SER A 471 -21.60 20.39 33.82
N GLN A 472 -20.70 19.57 33.29
CA GLN A 472 -20.22 18.34 33.94
C GLN A 472 -19.21 18.63 35.07
N ILE A 473 -18.70 19.86 35.14
CA ILE A 473 -17.76 20.31 36.18
C ILE A 473 -18.43 21.38 37.06
N PHE A 474 -19.06 22.39 36.45
CA PHE A 474 -19.64 23.53 37.15
C PHE A 474 -21.18 23.50 37.15
N ASP A 475 -21.81 23.81 38.28
CA ASP A 475 -23.27 23.84 38.45
C ASP A 475 -23.92 25.06 37.79
N SER A 476 -23.16 26.14 37.59
CA SER A 476 -23.68 27.40 37.02
C SER A 476 -22.60 28.21 36.32
N VAL A 477 -23.04 29.14 35.47
CA VAL A 477 -22.16 30.15 34.84
C VAL A 477 -21.40 30.95 35.91
N SER A 478 -22.06 31.31 37.02
CA SER A 478 -21.41 32.03 38.13
C SER A 478 -20.29 31.22 38.78
N GLN A 479 -20.45 29.91 38.93
CA GLN A 479 -19.42 29.04 39.50
C GLN A 479 -18.25 28.84 38.54
N ALA A 480 -18.53 28.74 37.23
CA ALA A 480 -17.50 28.70 36.18
C ALA A 480 -16.72 30.03 36.10
N GLU A 481 -17.38 31.19 36.20
CA GLU A 481 -16.72 32.50 36.27
C GLU A 481 -15.71 32.58 37.43
N GLN A 482 -16.11 32.15 38.63
CA GLN A 482 -15.22 32.14 39.80
C GLN A 482 -13.97 31.27 39.58
N ALA A 483 -14.10 30.11 38.94
CA ALA A 483 -12.98 29.22 38.65
C ALA A 483 -12.01 29.82 37.61
N PHE A 484 -12.54 30.45 36.55
CA PHE A 484 -11.73 31.12 35.53
C PHE A 484 -11.05 32.39 36.08
N ASP A 485 -11.69 33.11 37.00
CA ASP A 485 -11.08 34.25 37.68
C ASP A 485 -9.94 33.82 38.62
N VAL A 486 -10.07 32.69 39.31
CA VAL A 486 -8.98 32.09 40.09
C VAL A 486 -7.80 31.75 39.17
N ALA A 487 -8.06 31.09 38.04
CA ALA A 487 -7.05 30.77 37.05
C ALA A 487 -6.31 32.02 36.55
N GLN A 488 -7.06 33.06 36.16
CA GLN A 488 -6.50 34.31 35.67
C GLN A 488 -5.63 35.00 36.73
N LYS A 489 -6.09 35.05 37.98
CA LYS A 489 -5.33 35.64 39.10
C LYS A 489 -4.00 34.93 39.33
N LEU A 490 -3.95 33.60 39.20
CA LEU A 490 -2.74 32.82 39.38
C LEU A 490 -1.75 33.04 38.25
N LEU A 491 -2.22 33.04 37.00
CA LEU A 491 -1.37 33.28 35.83
C LEU A 491 -0.80 34.70 35.82
N ASN A 492 -1.58 35.70 36.22
CA ASN A 492 -1.11 37.09 36.38
C ASN A 492 0.02 37.21 37.41
N LYS A 493 0.05 36.36 38.46
CA LYS A 493 1.13 36.32 39.47
C LYS A 493 2.39 35.60 38.98
N LEU A 494 2.28 34.85 37.88
CA LEU A 494 3.41 34.26 37.15
C LEU A 494 3.90 35.15 36.00
N ASP A 495 3.46 36.41 35.99
CA ASP A 495 3.77 37.42 34.96
C ASP A 495 3.21 37.04 33.58
N ILE A 496 2.04 36.38 33.54
CA ILE A 496 1.36 35.99 32.30
C ILE A 496 -0.03 36.63 32.24
N TYR A 497 -0.20 37.53 31.28
CA TYR A 497 -1.39 38.40 31.17
C TYR A 497 -2.25 38.12 29.94
N GLU A 498 -1.80 37.25 29.04
CA GLU A 498 -2.50 36.89 27.81
C GLU A 498 -2.33 35.40 27.47
N ALA A 499 -3.24 34.88 26.65
CA ALA A 499 -3.14 33.52 26.14
C ALA A 499 -2.00 33.40 25.12
N GLY A 500 -1.36 32.23 25.05
CA GLY A 500 -0.25 31.98 24.12
C GLY A 500 1.11 31.77 24.80
N ASP A 501 1.21 31.94 26.13
CA ASP A 501 2.45 31.64 26.83
C ASP A 501 2.73 30.14 26.81
N GLU A 502 3.84 29.76 26.16
CA GLU A 502 4.23 28.37 25.96
C GLU A 502 4.46 27.60 27.27
N ARG A 503 4.61 28.30 28.40
CA ARG A 503 4.76 27.70 29.73
C ARG A 503 3.44 27.29 30.36
N ILE A 504 2.28 27.62 29.80
CA ILE A 504 0.96 27.24 30.32
C ILE A 504 0.33 26.15 29.45
N ALA A 505 -0.38 25.21 30.08
CA ALA A 505 -1.33 24.35 29.40
C ALA A 505 -2.68 24.32 30.14
N VAL A 506 -3.74 24.69 29.44
CA VAL A 506 -5.12 24.67 29.92
C VAL A 506 -5.83 23.50 29.26
N THR A 507 -6.16 22.47 30.02
CA THR A 507 -6.65 21.21 29.46
C THR A 507 -8.03 20.85 30.02
N LEU A 508 -8.86 20.20 29.19
CA LEU A 508 -10.10 19.56 29.60
C LEU A 508 -9.97 18.06 29.32
N THR A 509 -9.77 17.28 30.38
CA THR A 509 -9.46 15.84 30.24
C THR A 509 -10.69 15.02 29.87
N SER A 510 -10.49 13.83 29.30
CA SER A 510 -11.58 12.87 28.98
C SER A 510 -12.39 12.40 30.19
N LYS A 511 -11.90 12.66 31.42
CA LYS A 511 -12.61 12.42 32.68
C LYS A 511 -13.27 13.69 33.24
N GLN A 512 -13.46 14.71 32.41
CA GLN A 512 -14.07 16.00 32.79
C GLN A 512 -13.37 16.66 33.96
N LYS A 513 -12.06 16.86 33.81
CA LYS A 513 -11.27 17.70 34.71
C LYS A 513 -10.72 18.88 33.95
N PHE A 514 -10.93 20.08 34.47
CA PHE A 514 -10.39 21.32 33.93
C PHE A 514 -9.10 21.65 34.66
N HIS A 515 -7.95 21.52 34.01
CA HIS A 515 -6.63 21.66 34.62
C HIS A 515 -5.87 22.83 33.99
N ILE A 516 -5.11 23.55 34.83
CA ILE A 516 -4.18 24.59 34.41
C ILE A 516 -2.81 24.20 34.93
N ASP A 517 -1.95 23.77 34.02
CA ASP A 517 -0.58 23.39 34.30
C ASP A 517 0.36 24.54 33.94
N PHE A 518 1.36 24.79 34.78
CA PHE A 518 2.48 25.68 34.49
C PHE A 518 3.78 24.90 34.52
N CYS A 519 4.47 24.93 33.39
CA CYS A 519 5.61 24.07 33.13
C CYS A 519 5.21 22.61 33.39
N ASN A 520 5.96 21.87 34.21
CA ASN A 520 5.68 20.47 34.50
C ASN A 520 4.79 20.25 35.74
N TRP A 521 4.24 21.31 36.34
CA TRP A 521 3.42 21.23 37.56
C TRP A 521 1.99 21.71 37.32
N LEU A 522 1.01 20.97 37.86
CA LEU A 522 -0.38 21.40 37.91
C LEU A 522 -0.49 22.57 38.90
N LEU A 523 -1.00 23.73 38.49
CA LEU A 523 -1.20 24.87 39.39
C LEU A 523 -2.54 24.77 40.10
N VAL A 524 -3.60 24.61 39.32
CA VAL A 524 -4.97 24.51 39.79
C VAL A 524 -5.78 23.62 38.85
N GLY A 525 -6.71 22.84 39.39
CA GLY A 525 -7.64 22.06 38.59
C GLY A 525 -8.99 21.88 39.28
N PHE A 526 -10.04 21.72 38.48
CA PHE A 526 -11.43 21.64 38.93
C PHE A 526 -12.08 20.36 38.41
N TYR A 527 -12.78 19.65 39.29
CA TYR A 527 -13.42 18.37 38.95
C TYR A 527 -14.53 18.01 39.94
N ARG A 528 -15.40 17.06 39.58
CA ARG A 528 -16.41 16.48 40.48
C ARG A 528 -15.88 15.25 41.20
N ASP A 529 -16.15 15.15 42.51
CA ASP A 529 -15.92 13.92 43.26
C ASP A 529 -17.07 12.92 43.11
N ASN A 530 -16.98 11.77 43.80
CA ASN A 530 -17.98 10.70 43.72
C ASN A 530 -19.33 11.10 44.37
N GLU A 531 -19.36 12.14 45.20
CA GLU A 531 -20.58 12.70 45.79
C GLU A 531 -21.14 13.86 44.94
N ASN A 532 -20.59 14.07 43.75
CA ASN A 532 -20.94 15.13 42.82
C ASN A 532 -20.71 16.54 43.40
N LYS A 533 -19.77 16.71 44.32
CA LYS A 533 -19.33 18.03 44.82
C LYS A 533 -18.19 18.58 43.96
N LEU A 534 -18.18 19.90 43.76
CA LEU A 534 -17.09 20.58 43.04
C LEU A 534 -15.84 20.66 43.93
N MET A 535 -14.80 19.99 43.48
CA MET A 535 -13.50 19.97 44.13
C MET A 535 -12.50 20.80 43.34
N THR A 536 -11.56 21.40 44.08
CA THR A 536 -10.35 22.01 43.52
C THR A 536 -9.13 21.23 43.97
N VAL A 537 -8.18 21.07 43.06
CA VAL A 537 -6.82 20.68 43.39
C VAL A 537 -5.94 21.90 43.15
N VAL A 538 -5.16 22.29 44.15
CA VAL A 538 -4.31 23.48 44.08
C VAL A 538 -2.96 23.20 44.71
N THR A 539 -1.92 23.80 44.15
CA THR A 539 -0.54 23.61 44.61
C THR A 539 -0.20 24.57 45.75
N LEU A 540 0.19 24.02 46.91
CA LEU A 540 0.47 24.75 48.15
C LEU A 540 1.76 24.26 48.83
N ILE A 541 2.40 25.12 49.63
CA ILE A 541 3.53 24.77 50.50
C ILE A 541 3.08 23.71 51.52
N GLU A 542 3.75 22.56 51.55
CA GLU A 542 3.27 21.38 52.28
C GLU A 542 3.25 21.58 53.80
N ASP A 543 4.30 22.17 54.38
CA ASP A 543 4.40 22.40 55.82
C ASP A 543 3.26 23.29 56.35
N GLU A 544 2.77 24.23 55.54
CA GLU A 544 1.75 25.23 55.93
C GLU A 544 0.31 24.71 55.82
N VAL A 545 0.13 23.55 55.18
CA VAL A 545 -1.16 22.84 55.12
C VAL A 545 -1.10 21.49 55.82
N SER A 546 -0.01 21.21 56.54
CA SER A 546 0.26 19.92 57.17
C SER A 546 -0.75 19.53 58.25
N ASP A 547 -1.27 20.53 58.97
CA ASP A 547 -2.28 20.39 60.02
C ASP A 547 -3.72 20.29 59.49
N THR A 548 -3.93 20.37 58.17
CA THR A 548 -5.27 20.26 57.57
C THR A 548 -5.67 18.81 57.32
N SER A 549 -6.98 18.54 57.32
CA SER A 549 -7.54 17.22 57.00
C SER A 549 -7.57 16.90 55.50
N TYR A 550 -7.05 17.78 54.65
CA TYR A 550 -7.11 17.65 53.19
C TYR A 550 -6.12 16.61 52.66
N LYS A 551 -6.52 15.93 51.58
CA LYS A 551 -5.66 14.97 50.89
C LYS A 551 -4.53 15.72 50.17
N ARG A 552 -3.30 15.23 50.29
CA ARG A 552 -2.09 15.85 49.76
C ARG A 552 -1.24 14.87 48.96
N GLN A 553 -0.59 15.36 47.91
CA GLN A 553 0.37 14.61 47.09
C GLN A 553 1.60 15.47 46.80
N LEU A 554 2.77 15.03 47.27
CA LEU A 554 4.03 15.73 47.07
C LEU A 554 4.49 15.68 45.61
N PHE A 555 5.10 16.77 45.14
CA PHE A 555 5.85 16.78 43.89
C PHE A 555 7.24 16.18 44.08
N THR A 556 7.83 15.64 43.01
CA THR A 556 9.24 15.25 43.01
C THR A 556 10.13 16.50 42.98
N GLN A 557 10.90 16.70 44.06
CA GLN A 557 11.71 17.90 44.31
C GLN A 557 13.11 17.53 44.81
N LYS A 558 14.08 18.45 44.68
CA LYS A 558 15.44 18.25 45.20
C LYS A 558 15.44 18.39 46.74
N GLU A 559 16.38 17.71 47.42
CA GLU A 559 16.45 17.66 48.90
C GLU A 559 16.53 19.03 49.60
N HIS A 560 16.91 20.10 48.90
CA HIS A 560 17.06 21.46 49.46
C HIS A 560 15.97 22.45 49.03
N GLU A 561 14.92 21.99 48.35
CA GLU A 561 13.80 22.85 47.93
C GLU A 561 12.66 22.83 48.96
N THR A 562 11.98 23.97 49.13
CA THR A 562 10.72 24.04 49.91
C THR A 562 9.72 23.02 49.36
N GLN A 563 9.19 22.16 50.22
CA GLN A 563 8.27 21.10 49.80
C GLN A 563 6.92 21.67 49.40
N ILE A 564 6.46 21.28 48.22
CA ILE A 564 5.21 21.71 47.60
C ILE A 564 4.35 20.47 47.33
N ALA A 565 3.06 20.58 47.63
CA ALA A 565 2.09 19.50 47.45
C ALA A 565 0.85 19.95 46.67
N LEU A 566 0.30 19.04 45.88
CA LEU A 566 -1.07 19.13 45.39
C LEU A 566 -2.03 18.87 46.55
N THR A 567 -2.82 19.87 46.90
CA THR A 567 -3.82 19.80 47.97
C THR A 567 -5.20 19.73 47.35
N TYR A 568 -5.99 18.72 47.74
CA TYR A 568 -7.33 18.47 47.21
C TYR A 568 -8.38 18.84 48.27
N LEU A 569 -9.25 19.80 47.96
CA LEU A 569 -10.23 20.36 48.89
C LEU A 569 -11.51 20.82 48.17
N PRO A 570 -12.65 20.99 48.88
CA PRO A 570 -13.85 21.59 48.31
C PRO A 570 -13.57 22.98 47.74
N PHE A 571 -14.17 23.33 46.60
CA PHE A 571 -13.93 24.62 45.96
C PHE A 571 -14.40 25.82 46.80
N GLU A 572 -15.47 25.65 47.58
CA GLU A 572 -15.99 26.67 48.50
C GLU A 572 -14.98 26.99 49.62
N ASP A 573 -14.45 25.96 50.31
CA ASP A 573 -13.41 26.10 51.34
C ASP A 573 -12.19 26.88 50.83
N PHE A 574 -11.81 26.65 49.56
CA PHE A 574 -10.69 27.32 48.93
C PHE A 574 -10.96 28.81 48.66
N ILE A 575 -12.16 29.16 48.20
CA ILE A 575 -12.52 30.56 47.91
C ILE A 575 -12.69 31.37 49.19
N GLU A 576 -13.28 30.78 50.24
CA GLU A 576 -13.65 31.51 51.46
C GLU A 576 -12.46 31.71 52.44
N SER A 577 -11.41 30.90 52.32
CA SER A 577 -10.27 30.93 53.25
C SER A 577 -9.19 31.93 52.83
N GLU A 578 -9.17 33.11 53.49
CA GLU A 578 -8.06 34.08 53.33
C GLU A 578 -6.69 33.48 53.66
N HIS A 579 -6.64 32.52 54.58
CA HIS A 579 -5.42 31.84 54.96
C HIS A 579 -4.85 30.99 53.81
N LEU A 580 -5.69 30.20 53.11
CA LEU A 580 -5.26 29.39 51.97
C LEU A 580 -4.83 30.25 50.78
N GLN A 581 -5.52 31.36 50.53
CA GLN A 581 -5.13 32.32 49.49
C GLN A 581 -3.75 32.94 49.80
N SER A 582 -3.46 33.26 51.06
CA SER A 582 -2.14 33.77 51.48
C SER A 582 -1.02 32.75 51.32
N ILE A 583 -1.28 31.46 51.55
CA ILE A 583 -0.32 30.37 51.29
C ILE A 583 -0.08 30.22 49.79
N LEU A 584 -1.14 30.24 48.99
CA LEU A 584 -1.06 30.13 47.53
C LEU A 584 -0.19 31.24 46.92
N ASP A 585 -0.33 32.48 47.40
CA ASP A 585 0.46 33.62 46.93
C ASP A 585 1.97 33.43 47.12
N ARG A 586 2.37 32.93 48.30
CA ARG A 586 3.75 32.57 48.58
C ARG A 586 4.20 31.38 47.73
N THR A 587 3.32 30.40 47.54
CA THR A 587 3.59 29.20 46.73
C THR A 587 3.85 29.55 45.26
N VAL A 588 3.01 30.40 44.65
CA VAL A 588 3.16 30.82 43.24
C VAL A 588 4.48 31.57 43.03
N THR A 589 4.92 32.37 44.02
CA THR A 589 6.23 33.06 43.96
C THR A 589 7.39 32.05 43.89
N ILE A 590 7.35 30.99 44.70
CA ILE A 590 8.35 29.91 44.68
C ILE A 590 8.32 29.17 43.33
N ILE A 591 7.12 28.88 42.81
CA ILE A 591 6.94 28.18 41.52
C ILE A 591 7.49 29.03 40.36
N ARG A 592 7.24 30.34 40.36
CA ARG A 592 7.76 31.26 39.36
C ARG A 592 9.28 31.20 39.31
N ASP A 593 9.93 31.33 40.45
CA ASP A 593 11.39 31.39 40.55
C ASP A 593 12.01 30.04 40.17
N ARG A 594 11.37 28.93 40.55
CA ARG A 594 11.77 27.56 40.17
C ARG A 594 11.77 27.35 38.66
N PHE A 595 10.75 27.84 37.97
CA PHE A 595 10.57 27.60 36.54
C PHE A 595 11.00 28.79 35.66
N ALA A 596 11.80 29.72 36.21
CA ALA A 596 12.26 30.91 35.48
C ALA A 596 13.01 30.58 34.17
N THR A 597 13.67 29.42 34.08
CA THR A 597 14.41 28.97 32.89
C THR A 597 13.62 28.04 31.97
N TYR A 598 12.38 27.68 32.33
CA TYR A 598 11.55 26.83 31.49
C TYR A 598 10.95 27.62 30.34
N LEU A 599 11.15 27.12 29.12
CA LEU A 599 10.66 27.76 27.90
C LEU A 599 9.25 27.29 27.49
N ARG A 600 8.85 26.07 27.90
CA ARG A 600 7.58 25.45 27.49
C ARG A 600 7.07 24.43 28.50
N SER A 601 5.75 24.32 28.65
CA SER A 601 5.11 23.23 29.38
C SER A 601 5.11 21.94 28.55
N PRO A 602 5.52 20.79 29.10
CA PRO A 602 5.34 19.49 28.44
C PRO A 602 3.86 19.13 28.18
N PHE A 603 2.93 19.77 28.89
CA PHE A 603 1.49 19.57 28.70
C PHE A 603 0.89 20.50 27.63
N ARG A 604 1.69 21.42 27.05
CA ARG A 604 1.24 22.40 26.05
C ARG A 604 0.53 21.78 24.85
N LYS A 605 0.92 20.58 24.43
CA LYS A 605 0.26 19.84 23.33
C LYS A 605 -1.18 19.40 23.63
N TYR A 606 -1.58 19.38 24.90
CA TYR A 606 -2.95 19.10 25.33
C TYR A 606 -3.74 20.38 25.62
N ASN A 607 -3.11 21.55 25.45
CA ASN A 607 -3.74 22.85 25.66
C ASN A 607 -4.94 23.02 24.74
N VAL A 608 -6.02 23.54 25.29
CA VAL A 608 -7.25 23.87 24.58
C VAL A 608 -7.26 25.39 24.39
N PRO A 609 -6.95 25.91 23.18
CA PRO A 609 -6.71 27.34 22.98
C PRO A 609 -7.93 28.20 23.32
N SER A 610 -9.14 27.72 23.04
CA SER A 610 -10.38 28.43 23.39
C SER A 610 -10.57 28.56 24.89
N LEU A 611 -10.19 27.55 25.68
CA LEU A 611 -10.22 27.61 27.15
C LEU A 611 -9.14 28.53 27.71
N GLU A 612 -7.92 28.46 27.16
CA GLU A 612 -6.84 29.38 27.55
C GLU A 612 -7.21 30.84 27.27
N GLN A 613 -7.72 31.13 26.06
CA GLN A 613 -8.20 32.46 25.70
C GLN A 613 -9.36 32.91 26.60
N ALA A 614 -10.29 32.01 26.95
CA ALA A 614 -11.39 32.31 27.87
C ALA A 614 -10.91 32.68 29.29
N ILE A 615 -9.71 32.29 29.72
CA ILE A 615 -9.17 32.76 31.00
C ILE A 615 -8.88 34.26 30.95
N PHE A 616 -8.38 34.78 29.83
CA PHE A 616 -7.93 36.18 29.71
C PHE A 616 -8.96 37.12 29.06
N ASP A 617 -9.80 36.62 28.16
CA ASP A 617 -10.81 37.41 27.42
C ASP A 617 -12.24 37.02 27.84
N LYS A 618 -12.96 37.98 28.45
CA LYS A 618 -14.35 37.80 28.92
C LYS A 618 -15.35 37.56 27.78
N ASN A 619 -15.09 38.07 26.57
CA ASN A 619 -15.95 37.83 25.41
C ASN A 619 -15.77 36.39 24.91
N VAL A 620 -14.53 35.89 24.87
CA VAL A 620 -14.25 34.48 24.53
C VAL A 620 -14.79 33.56 25.62
N ARG A 621 -14.62 33.93 26.90
CA ARG A 621 -15.21 33.22 28.05
C ARG A 621 -16.72 33.05 27.92
N SER A 622 -17.43 34.15 27.62
CA SER A 622 -18.88 34.13 27.41
C SER A 622 -19.29 33.21 26.25
N LYS A 623 -18.50 33.17 25.17
CA LYS A 623 -18.74 32.27 24.02
C LYS A 623 -18.48 30.81 24.38
N VAL A 624 -17.39 30.51 25.08
CA VAL A 624 -17.07 29.15 25.55
C VAL A 624 -18.13 28.63 26.53
N PHE A 625 -18.67 29.51 27.38
CA PHE A 625 -19.72 29.14 28.33
C PHE A 625 -21.06 28.84 27.65
N LYS A 626 -21.39 29.56 26.57
CA LYS A 626 -22.65 29.35 25.83
C LYS A 626 -22.55 28.23 24.80
N ASN A 627 -21.47 28.21 24.03
CA ASN A 627 -21.33 27.37 22.84
C ASN A 627 -20.42 26.16 23.10
N GLY A 628 -19.81 26.09 24.28
CA GLY A 628 -18.95 24.99 24.67
C GLY A 628 -17.51 25.13 24.20
N VAL A 629 -16.75 24.10 24.55
CA VAL A 629 -15.39 23.94 24.08
C VAL A 629 -15.45 23.30 22.70
N HIS A 630 -15.70 24.12 21.67
CA HIS A 630 -15.52 23.66 20.30
C HIS A 630 -14.04 23.26 20.13
N GLN A 631 -13.78 21.99 19.80
CA GLN A 631 -12.59 21.69 19.03
C GLN A 631 -12.77 22.46 17.73
N ALA A 632 -11.92 23.46 17.52
CA ALA A 632 -12.09 24.38 16.41
C ALA A 632 -12.21 23.59 15.09
N PRO A 633 -13.06 24.04 14.15
CA PRO A 633 -12.89 23.69 12.74
C PRO A 633 -11.43 23.97 12.34
N LYS A 634 -10.94 23.33 11.28
CA LYS A 634 -9.70 23.79 10.62
C LYS A 634 -9.84 25.30 10.34
N ILE A 635 -9.20 26.14 11.16
CA ILE A 635 -9.17 27.59 10.96
C ILE A 635 -8.04 27.85 9.96
N GLN A 636 -8.42 28.42 8.81
CA GLN A 636 -7.49 29.22 8.02
C GLN A 636 -7.12 30.50 8.81
N ILE A 637 -5.89 30.47 9.35
CA ILE A 637 -4.83 31.50 9.32
C ILE A 637 -5.10 32.89 9.91
N GLN A 638 -4.20 33.30 10.81
CA GLN A 638 -3.48 34.56 10.62
C GLN A 638 -1.96 34.33 10.74
N ASN A 639 -1.27 34.67 9.64
CA ASN A 639 0.17 34.71 9.38
C ASN A 639 0.97 33.41 9.54
N GLN A 640 0.56 32.33 8.88
CA GLN A 640 1.49 31.30 8.44
C GLN A 640 1.86 31.60 6.99
N GLU A 641 3.12 31.94 6.74
CA GLU A 641 3.63 32.11 5.38
C GLU A 641 3.48 30.76 4.66
N TYR A 642 2.59 30.72 3.68
CA TYR A 642 2.54 29.62 2.72
C TYR A 642 3.84 29.62 1.93
N VAL A 643 4.47 28.45 1.85
CA VAL A 643 5.66 28.25 1.04
C VAL A 643 5.28 27.40 -0.16
N GLU A 644 5.75 27.80 -1.34
CA GLU A 644 5.59 27.04 -2.58
C GLU A 644 6.32 25.69 -2.47
N ILE A 645 5.70 24.64 -3.01
CA ILE A 645 6.33 23.33 -3.13
C ILE A 645 7.23 23.38 -4.36
N PRO A 646 8.56 23.15 -4.24
CA PRO A 646 9.45 23.29 -5.39
C PRO A 646 9.16 22.27 -6.49
N THR A 647 8.96 22.76 -7.72
CA THR A 647 8.66 21.94 -8.90
C THR A 647 9.80 21.91 -9.93
N VAL A 648 9.80 20.90 -10.80
CA VAL A 648 10.79 20.62 -11.84
C VAL A 648 10.09 20.45 -13.18
N GLU A 649 10.49 21.24 -14.17
CA GLU A 649 9.94 21.16 -15.52
C GLU A 649 10.69 20.13 -16.38
N PHE A 650 9.98 19.09 -16.85
CA PHE A 650 10.55 18.04 -17.71
C PHE A 650 10.64 18.40 -19.20
N ASP A 651 10.22 19.59 -19.59
CA ASP A 651 10.23 20.02 -21.00
C ASP A 651 11.59 20.54 -21.46
N GLN A 652 12.44 20.94 -20.51
CA GLN A 652 13.81 21.35 -20.77
C GLN A 652 14.64 20.22 -21.40
N ASP A 653 15.61 20.59 -22.23
CA ASP A 653 16.53 19.61 -22.82
C ASP A 653 17.62 19.23 -21.82
N ILE A 654 17.86 17.92 -21.71
CA ILE A 654 18.86 17.38 -20.78
C ILE A 654 20.21 17.43 -21.48
N GLU A 655 21.12 18.26 -20.98
CA GLU A 655 22.48 18.39 -21.48
C GLU A 655 23.47 17.72 -20.53
N VAL A 656 24.44 17.01 -21.11
CA VAL A 656 25.51 16.34 -20.35
C VAL A 656 26.83 16.72 -20.99
N HIS A 657 27.68 17.48 -20.31
CA HIS A 657 28.87 18.06 -20.94
C HIS A 657 30.14 17.23 -20.71
N ASN A 658 30.23 16.56 -19.56
CA ASN A 658 31.45 15.91 -19.07
C ASN A 658 31.50 14.40 -19.27
N LEU A 659 30.54 13.82 -20.01
CA LEU A 659 30.46 12.39 -20.28
C LEU A 659 30.32 12.13 -21.78
N HIS A 660 31.04 11.12 -22.26
CA HIS A 660 30.91 10.58 -23.60
C HIS A 660 30.13 9.25 -23.55
N PHE A 661 29.18 9.08 -24.47
CA PHE A 661 28.43 7.84 -24.67
C PHE A 661 28.20 7.63 -26.17
N GLU A 662 28.40 6.41 -26.67
CA GLU A 662 28.24 6.04 -28.09
C GLU A 662 26.82 6.38 -28.61
N GLU A 663 25.80 6.06 -27.82
CA GLU A 663 24.38 6.32 -28.13
C GLU A 663 23.80 7.44 -27.24
N LYS A 664 24.58 8.51 -26.97
CA LYS A 664 24.21 9.61 -26.05
C LYS A 664 22.79 10.15 -26.28
N GLN A 665 22.43 10.43 -27.53
CA GLN A 665 21.11 10.99 -27.85
C GLN A 665 19.97 10.01 -27.55
N LEU A 666 20.19 8.71 -27.74
CA LEU A 666 19.21 7.69 -27.40
C LEU A 666 19.02 7.60 -25.88
N ILE A 667 20.12 7.58 -25.13
CA ILE A 667 20.10 7.53 -23.65
C ILE A 667 19.35 8.75 -23.11
N LEU A 668 19.69 9.96 -23.56
CA LEU A 668 19.02 11.19 -23.11
C LEU A 668 17.53 11.21 -23.50
N ARG A 669 17.18 10.72 -24.69
CA ARG A 669 15.77 10.56 -25.10
C ARG A 669 15.03 9.57 -24.21
N GLN A 670 15.64 8.43 -23.87
CA GLN A 670 15.05 7.43 -22.96
C GLN A 670 14.84 8.02 -21.56
N VAL A 671 15.83 8.74 -21.03
CA VAL A 671 15.73 9.46 -19.75
C VAL A 671 14.57 10.46 -19.81
N LYS A 672 14.56 11.39 -20.78
CA LYS A 672 13.50 12.40 -20.93
C LYS A 672 12.11 11.76 -21.03
N THR A 673 11.99 10.70 -21.84
CA THR A 673 10.72 9.98 -22.01
C THR A 673 10.28 9.28 -20.71
N ALA A 674 11.20 8.68 -19.96
CA ALA A 674 10.90 8.04 -18.69
C ALA A 674 10.40 9.06 -17.65
N LEU A 675 11.12 10.17 -17.50
CA LEU A 675 10.79 11.23 -16.55
C LEU A 675 9.39 11.84 -16.82
N LYS A 676 9.08 12.12 -18.09
CA LYS A 676 7.77 12.63 -18.53
C LYS A 676 6.61 11.68 -18.25
N ASN A 677 6.86 10.36 -18.30
CA ASN A 677 5.85 9.34 -18.02
C ASN A 677 5.72 9.00 -16.51
N GLY A 678 6.30 9.82 -15.63
CA GLY A 678 6.22 9.58 -14.18
C GLY A 678 7.07 8.40 -13.69
N LYS A 679 8.02 7.90 -14.51
CA LYS A 679 8.87 6.77 -14.13
C LYS A 679 10.10 7.25 -13.37
N HIS A 680 10.46 6.49 -12.35
CA HIS A 680 11.80 6.51 -11.77
C HIS A 680 12.79 5.84 -12.73
N ILE A 681 14.10 5.99 -12.53
CA ILE A 681 15.11 5.47 -13.46
C ILE A 681 16.05 4.51 -12.76
N ILE A 682 16.40 3.41 -13.44
CA ILE A 682 17.51 2.55 -13.04
C ILE A 682 18.51 2.48 -14.20
N PHE A 683 19.73 2.94 -13.96
CA PHE A 683 20.84 2.72 -14.88
C PHE A 683 21.48 1.36 -14.62
N THR A 684 21.51 0.50 -15.62
CA THR A 684 22.13 -0.83 -15.52
C THR A 684 23.37 -0.91 -16.39
N GLY A 685 24.44 -1.54 -15.91
CA GLY A 685 25.57 -1.84 -16.77
C GLY A 685 26.84 -2.19 -16.03
N PRO A 686 27.93 -2.49 -16.75
CA PRO A 686 29.21 -2.85 -16.16
C PRO A 686 29.78 -1.74 -15.25
N PRO A 687 30.69 -2.08 -14.32
CA PRO A 687 31.35 -1.09 -13.48
C PRO A 687 32.16 -0.09 -14.33
N GLY A 688 32.24 1.15 -13.84
CA GLY A 688 33.05 2.20 -14.49
C GLY A 688 32.46 2.82 -15.75
N THR A 689 31.19 2.56 -16.10
CA THR A 689 30.51 3.17 -17.27
C THR A 689 29.92 4.56 -17.03
N GLY A 690 30.10 5.15 -15.85
CA GLY A 690 29.65 6.51 -15.56
C GLY A 690 28.18 6.66 -15.16
N LYS A 691 27.50 5.58 -14.77
CA LYS A 691 26.07 5.58 -14.34
C LYS A 691 25.76 6.62 -13.26
N SER A 692 26.54 6.64 -12.18
CA SER A 692 26.34 7.55 -11.04
C SER A 692 26.71 9.00 -11.40
N LYS A 693 27.69 9.19 -12.31
CA LYS A 693 28.01 10.52 -12.87
C LYS A 693 26.85 11.02 -13.75
N LEU A 694 26.29 10.17 -14.60
CA LEU A 694 25.13 10.50 -15.46
C LEU A 694 23.92 10.90 -14.63
N ALA A 695 23.62 10.17 -13.55
CA ALA A 695 22.52 10.51 -12.64
C ALA A 695 22.67 11.92 -12.05
N LYS A 696 23.90 12.32 -11.65
CA LYS A 696 24.17 13.67 -11.14
C LYS A 696 24.01 14.75 -12.21
N GLU A 697 24.55 14.51 -13.40
CA GLU A 697 24.46 15.45 -14.53
C GLU A 697 23.00 15.67 -14.95
N ILE A 698 22.15 14.64 -14.90
CA ILE A 698 20.71 14.78 -15.16
C ILE A 698 20.06 15.71 -14.12
N CYS A 699 20.36 15.54 -12.83
CA CYS A 699 19.84 16.43 -11.79
C CYS A 699 20.34 17.86 -11.98
N HIS A 700 21.63 18.06 -12.26
CA HIS A 700 22.20 19.40 -12.53
C HIS A 700 21.55 20.06 -13.75
N SER A 701 21.32 19.30 -14.83
CA SER A 701 20.69 19.82 -16.05
C SER A 701 19.23 20.22 -15.85
N LEU A 702 18.55 19.66 -14.84
CA LEU A 702 17.16 19.99 -14.49
C LEU A 702 17.08 20.99 -13.32
N ASP A 703 18.22 21.54 -12.88
CA ASP A 703 18.34 22.43 -11.71
C ASP A 703 17.78 21.83 -10.42
N VAL A 704 17.95 20.52 -10.24
CA VAL A 704 17.48 19.77 -9.08
C VAL A 704 18.65 19.37 -8.19
N SER A 705 18.52 19.60 -6.88
CA SER A 705 19.53 19.16 -5.91
C SER A 705 19.53 17.63 -5.77
N PRO A 706 20.63 16.92 -6.07
CA PRO A 706 20.71 15.47 -5.88
C PRO A 706 21.10 15.11 -4.44
N LYS A 707 20.50 14.05 -3.89
CA LYS A 707 20.96 13.34 -2.70
C LYS A 707 21.52 11.98 -3.11
N LEU A 708 22.85 11.88 -3.22
CA LEU A 708 23.52 10.62 -3.55
C LEU A 708 23.77 9.81 -2.28
N VAL A 709 23.37 8.55 -2.30
CA VAL A 709 23.64 7.55 -1.27
C VAL A 709 24.09 6.25 -1.91
N THR A 710 24.92 5.46 -1.23
CA THR A 710 25.33 4.12 -1.69
C THR A 710 24.59 3.08 -0.86
N ALA A 711 23.95 2.12 -1.52
CA ALA A 711 23.21 1.07 -0.83
C ALA A 711 24.17 0.07 -0.16
N THR A 712 23.83 -0.34 1.06
CA THR A 712 24.57 -1.35 1.81
C THR A 712 23.61 -2.42 2.33
N SER A 713 24.13 -3.61 2.64
CA SER A 713 23.33 -4.73 3.15
C SER A 713 22.68 -4.45 4.52
N GLU A 714 23.13 -3.41 5.22
CA GLU A 714 22.62 -3.00 6.53
C GLU A 714 21.38 -2.09 6.44
N TRP A 715 21.02 -1.65 5.24
CA TRP A 715 19.86 -0.77 5.06
C TRP A 715 18.57 -1.42 5.56
N SER A 716 17.86 -0.68 6.41
CA SER A 716 16.53 -1.00 6.90
C SER A 716 15.58 0.20 6.78
N THR A 717 14.36 0.06 7.28
CA THR A 717 13.43 1.19 7.40
C THR A 717 13.97 2.29 8.29
N TYR A 718 14.87 1.98 9.23
CA TYR A 718 15.46 2.97 10.13
C TYR A 718 16.38 3.95 9.39
N GLU A 719 17.24 3.46 8.50
CA GLU A 719 18.14 4.30 7.70
C GLU A 719 17.41 5.05 6.60
N THR A 720 16.41 4.41 5.99
CA THR A 720 15.72 4.94 4.80
C THR A 720 14.55 5.84 5.13
N ILE A 721 13.67 5.43 6.05
CA ILE A 721 12.49 6.20 6.46
C ILE A 721 12.84 7.08 7.66
N GLY A 722 13.54 6.53 8.65
CA GLY A 722 13.92 7.23 9.88
C GLY A 722 13.56 6.46 11.14
N GLY A 723 13.92 7.02 12.29
CA GLY A 723 13.60 6.43 13.57
C GLY A 723 14.06 7.28 14.76
N TYR A 724 13.78 6.79 15.96
CA TYR A 724 14.11 7.50 17.18
C TYR A 724 15.59 7.38 17.53
N ARG A 725 16.29 8.52 17.66
CA ARG A 725 17.66 8.59 18.17
C ARG A 725 17.70 9.31 19.51
N PRO A 726 18.61 8.92 20.41
CA PRO A 726 18.84 9.63 21.65
C PRO A 726 19.55 10.96 21.39
N ASN A 727 19.02 12.03 21.96
CA ASN A 727 19.62 13.34 22.05
C ASN A 727 20.70 13.35 23.15
N SER A 728 21.51 14.41 23.19
CA SER A 728 22.57 14.59 24.20
C SER A 728 22.06 14.65 25.64
N ASP A 729 20.77 14.93 25.84
CA ASP A 729 20.07 14.93 27.13
C ASP A 729 19.42 13.57 27.47
N GLY A 730 19.57 12.56 26.61
CA GLY A 730 18.99 11.22 26.79
C GLY A 730 17.54 11.08 26.31
N THR A 731 16.91 12.15 25.79
CA THR A 731 15.56 12.06 25.21
C THR A 731 15.58 11.44 23.83
N LEU A 732 14.55 10.68 23.46
CA LEU A 732 14.42 10.11 22.12
C LEU A 732 13.67 11.09 21.21
N SER A 733 14.25 11.44 20.06
CA SER A 733 13.58 12.25 19.04
C SER A 733 13.59 11.56 17.68
N PHE A 734 12.55 11.78 16.88
CA PHE A 734 12.48 11.22 15.53
C PHE A 734 13.46 11.95 14.62
N HIS A 735 14.33 11.18 13.99
CA HIS A 735 15.19 11.69 12.92
C HIS A 735 14.73 11.09 11.59
N PRO A 736 14.44 11.93 10.59
CA PRO A 736 14.13 11.47 9.24
C PRO A 736 15.31 10.67 8.65
N GLY A 737 14.97 9.67 7.85
CA GLY A 737 15.93 8.86 7.10
C GLY A 737 16.19 9.44 5.71
N ILE A 738 17.06 8.75 4.95
CA ILE A 738 17.56 9.26 3.66
C ILE A 738 16.46 9.63 2.66
N PHE A 739 15.29 8.96 2.71
CA PHE A 739 14.15 9.23 1.85
C PHE A 739 13.36 10.47 2.33
N LEU A 740 13.04 10.57 3.61
CA LEU A 740 12.26 11.69 4.14
C LEU A 740 13.00 13.03 4.05
N ASP A 741 14.32 13.01 4.22
CA ASP A 741 15.20 14.16 4.06
C ASP A 741 15.15 14.79 2.65
N CYS A 742 14.57 14.10 1.67
CA CYS A 742 14.43 14.61 0.32
C CYS A 742 13.32 15.65 0.18
N PHE A 743 12.41 15.71 1.16
CA PHE A 743 11.12 16.40 1.05
C PHE A 743 10.94 17.56 2.02
N LYS A 744 11.81 17.68 3.02
CA LYS A 744 11.69 18.71 4.06
C LYS A 744 13.05 19.28 4.47
N ASP A 745 13.13 20.60 4.58
CA ASP A 745 14.30 21.28 5.13
C ASP A 745 14.33 21.16 6.67
N GLU A 746 15.48 20.74 7.21
CA GLU A 746 15.62 20.46 8.65
C GLU A 746 15.46 21.69 9.56
N LYS A 747 15.74 22.90 9.04
CA LYS A 747 15.73 24.12 9.86
C LYS A 747 14.41 24.87 9.76
N THR A 748 13.85 24.91 8.56
CA THR A 748 12.65 25.73 8.24
C THR A 748 11.38 24.90 8.17
N ASN A 749 11.48 23.56 8.11
CA ASN A 749 10.39 22.64 7.79
C ASN A 749 9.71 22.91 6.44
N ALA A 750 10.31 23.76 5.60
CA ALA A 750 9.79 24.07 4.27
C ALA A 750 9.88 22.82 3.37
N PRO A 751 8.92 22.62 2.46
CA PRO A 751 9.01 21.57 1.45
C PRO A 751 10.25 21.80 0.58
N ILE A 752 10.97 20.73 0.28
CA ILE A 752 12.09 20.74 -0.68
C ILE A 752 11.93 19.59 -1.68
N ASN A 753 12.61 19.69 -2.81
CA ASN A 753 12.56 18.67 -3.86
C ASN A 753 13.98 18.19 -4.19
N LYS A 754 14.53 17.32 -3.34
CA LYS A 754 15.82 16.68 -3.61
C LYS A 754 15.61 15.31 -4.25
N TRP A 755 16.17 15.08 -5.41
CA TRP A 755 16.08 13.75 -6.04
C TRP A 755 17.03 12.77 -5.39
N LEU A 756 16.54 11.55 -5.12
CA LEU A 756 17.33 10.51 -4.46
C LEU A 756 18.08 9.68 -5.51
N ILE A 757 19.40 9.68 -5.44
CA ILE A 757 20.26 8.81 -6.26
C ILE A 757 20.79 7.68 -5.37
N ILE A 758 20.44 6.43 -5.71
CA ILE A 758 20.89 5.24 -4.99
C ILE A 758 21.92 4.52 -5.85
N ASP A 759 23.18 4.61 -5.45
CA ASP A 759 24.29 3.87 -6.07
C ASP A 759 24.31 2.42 -5.56
N GLU A 760 24.65 1.48 -6.44
CA GLU A 760 24.74 0.05 -6.11
C GLU A 760 23.46 -0.50 -5.48
N MET A 761 22.30 -0.12 -5.99
CA MET A 761 21.00 -0.34 -5.37
C MET A 761 20.70 -1.82 -5.07
N ASN A 762 21.27 -2.74 -5.83
CA ASN A 762 21.15 -4.18 -5.62
C ASN A 762 21.89 -4.70 -4.36
N ARG A 763 22.73 -3.90 -3.70
CA ARG A 763 23.43 -4.24 -2.44
C ARG A 763 22.58 -4.21 -1.19
N ALA A 764 21.38 -3.64 -1.27
CA ALA A 764 20.42 -3.61 -0.18
C ALA A 764 19.16 -4.43 -0.52
N ASP A 765 18.49 -4.96 0.49
CA ASP A 765 17.12 -5.45 0.37
C ASP A 765 16.18 -4.24 0.30
N ILE A 766 15.98 -3.72 -0.91
CA ILE A 766 15.21 -2.50 -1.14
C ILE A 766 13.75 -2.65 -0.72
N ASP A 767 13.16 -3.85 -0.87
CA ASP A 767 11.78 -4.09 -0.47
C ASP A 767 11.62 -3.96 1.05
N LYS A 768 12.54 -4.55 1.81
CA LYS A 768 12.57 -4.45 3.27
C LYS A 768 12.93 -3.03 3.74
N ALA A 769 13.91 -2.40 3.10
CA ALA A 769 14.38 -1.08 3.49
C ALA A 769 13.27 -0.03 3.29
N PHE A 770 12.62 0.00 2.13
CA PHE A 770 11.61 1.02 1.82
C PHE A 770 10.20 0.70 2.35
N GLY A 771 9.85 -0.57 2.59
CA GLY A 771 8.65 -0.99 3.31
C GLY A 771 7.36 -0.24 2.92
N ALA A 772 6.85 0.60 3.84
CA ALA A 772 5.60 1.35 3.71
C ALA A 772 5.64 2.49 2.66
N LEU A 773 6.83 2.90 2.19
CA LEU A 773 6.98 3.98 1.21
C LEU A 773 6.45 3.61 -0.18
N PHE A 774 6.30 2.31 -0.49
CA PHE A 774 5.75 1.88 -1.78
C PHE A 774 4.31 2.30 -2.02
N SER A 775 3.54 2.48 -0.94
CA SER A 775 2.17 3.02 -0.99
C SER A 775 2.19 4.54 -1.25
N ALA A 776 3.16 5.26 -0.68
CA ALA A 776 3.34 6.68 -0.96
C ALA A 776 3.73 6.95 -2.42
N LEU A 777 4.58 6.08 -3.00
CA LEU A 777 4.91 6.12 -4.43
C LEU A 777 3.74 5.69 -5.35
N THR A 778 2.64 5.15 -4.81
CA THR A 778 1.41 4.87 -5.59
C THR A 778 0.35 5.95 -5.47
N GLY A 779 0.64 7.06 -4.78
CA GLY A 779 -0.27 8.18 -4.61
C GLY A 779 -1.16 8.09 -3.37
N ASP A 780 -0.90 7.15 -2.46
CA ASP A 780 -1.66 7.04 -1.20
C ASP A 780 -0.92 7.74 -0.06
N PRO A 781 -1.59 8.52 0.82
CA PRO A 781 -0.97 9.04 2.02
C PRO A 781 -0.66 7.91 3.01
N VAL A 782 0.53 7.94 3.59
CA VAL A 782 1.04 6.94 4.53
C VAL A 782 1.35 7.62 5.86
N THR A 783 0.68 7.19 6.93
CA THR A 783 1.07 7.58 8.29
C THR A 783 2.15 6.62 8.79
N LEU A 784 3.33 7.15 9.11
CA LEU A 784 4.43 6.38 9.65
C LEU A 784 4.24 6.16 11.16
N ASN A 785 4.79 5.07 11.69
CA ASN A 785 4.72 4.72 13.13
C ASN A 785 5.70 5.55 13.97
N PHE A 786 5.84 6.84 13.68
CA PHE A 786 6.72 7.79 14.35
C PHE A 786 5.96 9.06 14.72
N GLN A 787 6.43 9.75 15.76
CA GLN A 787 5.91 11.04 16.19
C GLN A 787 6.97 12.10 15.92
N SER A 788 6.54 13.21 15.34
CA SER A 788 7.32 14.44 15.18
C SER A 788 7.63 15.09 16.54
N GLN A 789 8.44 16.14 16.54
CA GLN A 789 8.78 16.89 17.76
C GLN A 789 7.54 17.55 18.39
N SER A 790 6.55 17.91 17.57
CA SER A 790 5.24 18.42 17.98
C SER A 790 4.29 17.34 18.51
N GLY A 791 4.67 16.05 18.41
CA GLY A 791 3.88 14.91 18.88
C GLY A 791 2.82 14.43 17.88
N ASN A 792 2.76 15.03 16.69
CA ASN A 792 1.89 14.59 15.62
C ASN A 792 2.47 13.33 14.94
N PRO A 793 1.63 12.38 14.50
CA PRO A 793 2.07 11.28 13.65
C PRO A 793 2.79 11.81 12.41
N VAL A 794 3.94 11.24 12.09
CA VAL A 794 4.67 11.61 10.87
C VAL A 794 3.86 11.13 9.66
N LEU A 795 3.44 12.06 8.82
CA LEU A 795 2.63 11.82 7.63
C LEU A 795 3.48 12.00 6.39
N LEU A 796 3.47 11.02 5.50
CA LEU A 796 4.04 11.11 4.17
C LEU A 796 2.90 11.11 3.15
N ARG A 797 2.81 12.12 2.30
CA ARG A 797 1.73 12.22 1.30
C ARG A 797 2.22 12.76 -0.04
N PRO A 798 1.59 12.41 -1.16
CA PRO A 798 1.82 13.09 -2.44
C PRO A 798 1.34 14.55 -2.39
N GLN A 799 1.90 15.38 -3.28
CA GLN A 799 1.61 16.81 -3.41
C GLN A 799 0.12 17.12 -3.70
N GLY A 800 -0.65 16.22 -4.32
CA GLY A 800 -2.05 16.51 -4.68
C GLY A 800 -2.16 17.68 -5.66
N ASP A 801 -3.26 18.42 -5.59
CA ASP A 801 -3.48 19.66 -6.37
C ASP A 801 -2.95 20.92 -5.66
N ASP A 802 -2.37 20.79 -4.47
CA ASP A 802 -1.88 21.92 -3.68
C ASP A 802 -0.51 22.39 -4.21
N GLU A 803 -0.39 23.67 -4.56
CA GLU A 803 0.89 24.30 -4.98
C GLU A 803 1.67 24.90 -3.80
N THR A 804 0.99 25.13 -2.67
CA THR A 804 1.56 25.75 -1.48
C THR A 804 1.18 24.98 -0.22
N VAL A 805 2.09 24.95 0.77
CA VAL A 805 1.87 24.28 2.05
C VAL A 805 2.33 25.18 3.19
N VAL A 806 1.73 25.00 4.36
CA VAL A 806 2.26 25.54 5.61
C VAL A 806 3.37 24.62 6.15
N PRO A 807 4.63 25.09 6.24
CA PRO A 807 5.73 24.33 6.82
C PRO A 807 5.39 23.78 8.20
N ASN A 808 5.57 22.49 8.40
CA ASN A 808 5.35 21.83 9.69
C ASN A 808 6.29 20.63 9.87
N ASP A 809 6.48 20.20 11.11
CA ASP A 809 7.49 19.20 11.46
C ASP A 809 7.03 17.76 11.21
N TYR A 810 5.74 17.51 10.90
CA TYR A 810 5.17 16.17 10.79
C TYR A 810 4.78 15.73 9.37
N GLU A 811 4.47 16.63 8.45
CA GLU A 811 4.12 16.32 7.05
C GLU A 811 5.34 16.35 6.13
N TYR A 812 5.57 15.27 5.42
CA TYR A 812 6.52 15.16 4.33
C TYR A 812 5.73 15.04 3.03
N ILE A 813 5.90 16.01 2.14
CA ILE A 813 5.18 16.05 0.87
C ILE A 813 6.10 15.56 -0.24
N ILE A 814 5.66 14.57 -1.01
CA ILE A 814 6.36 14.08 -2.19
C ILE A 814 5.90 14.90 -3.40
N PRO A 815 6.77 15.75 -3.98
CA PRO A 815 6.44 16.48 -5.20
C PRO A 815 6.11 15.54 -6.35
N ASN A 816 5.15 15.91 -7.20
CA ASN A 816 4.70 15.05 -8.33
C ASN A 816 5.82 14.79 -9.37
N ASP A 817 6.79 15.70 -9.43
CA ASP A 817 7.98 15.66 -10.29
C ASP A 817 9.23 15.10 -9.57
N TRP A 818 9.11 14.68 -8.31
CA TRP A 818 10.21 14.03 -7.61
C TRP A 818 10.56 12.70 -8.26
N ARG A 819 11.85 12.36 -8.34
CA ARG A 819 12.33 11.10 -8.93
C ARG A 819 13.42 10.44 -8.11
N LEU A 820 13.40 9.11 -8.16
CA LEU A 820 14.48 8.23 -7.69
C LEU A 820 15.28 7.72 -8.88
N ILE A 821 16.61 7.79 -8.78
CA ILE A 821 17.54 7.27 -9.79
C ILE A 821 18.43 6.21 -9.15
N GLY A 822 18.26 4.95 -9.51
CA GLY A 822 19.11 3.84 -9.06
C GLY A 822 20.24 3.54 -10.05
N THR A 823 21.36 3.04 -9.57
CA THR A 823 22.38 2.37 -10.40
C THR A 823 22.49 0.90 -10.01
N ILE A 824 22.71 0.03 -10.99
CA ILE A 824 22.92 -1.40 -10.78
C ILE A 824 24.13 -1.85 -11.59
N ASN A 825 25.07 -2.49 -10.89
CA ASN A 825 26.15 -3.21 -11.52
C ASN A 825 25.68 -4.60 -11.96
N THR A 826 25.71 -4.86 -13.26
CA THR A 826 25.23 -6.13 -13.84
C THR A 826 26.21 -7.30 -13.65
N MET A 827 27.39 -7.03 -13.08
CA MET A 827 28.45 -8.01 -12.86
C MET A 827 28.38 -8.71 -11.51
N ASP A 828 27.78 -8.07 -10.50
CA ASP A 828 27.64 -8.62 -9.15
C ASP A 828 26.48 -9.64 -9.12
N LYS A 829 26.65 -10.79 -9.79
CA LYS A 829 25.64 -11.86 -9.88
C LYS A 829 25.60 -12.79 -8.66
N ALA A 830 26.60 -12.72 -7.78
CA ALA A 830 26.82 -13.72 -6.73
C ALA A 830 26.28 -13.34 -5.34
N SER A 831 25.80 -12.11 -5.11
CA SER A 831 25.55 -11.65 -3.72
C SER A 831 24.58 -10.48 -3.58
N LEU A 832 23.43 -10.43 -4.27
CA LEU A 832 22.59 -9.22 -4.24
C LEU A 832 21.09 -9.52 -4.23
N TYR A 833 20.36 -8.81 -3.38
CA TYR A 833 18.93 -9.03 -3.12
C TYR A 833 18.10 -8.84 -4.39
N GLU A 834 17.22 -9.79 -4.69
CA GLU A 834 16.28 -9.65 -5.81
C GLU A 834 15.22 -8.60 -5.47
N MET A 835 15.06 -7.59 -6.31
CA MET A 835 14.00 -6.60 -6.16
C MET A 835 12.64 -7.17 -6.58
N SER A 836 11.58 -6.87 -5.83
CA SER A 836 10.23 -7.30 -6.17
C SER A 836 9.76 -6.78 -7.53
N TYR A 837 8.94 -7.58 -8.20
CA TYR A 837 8.32 -7.18 -9.47
C TYR A 837 7.33 -6.01 -9.32
N ALA A 838 6.77 -5.82 -8.12
CA ALA A 838 5.94 -4.66 -7.79
C ALA A 838 6.76 -3.36 -7.78
N PHE A 839 8.01 -3.41 -7.31
CA PHE A 839 8.98 -2.33 -7.36
C PHE A 839 9.45 -2.06 -8.79
N MET A 840 9.92 -3.09 -9.50
CA MET A 840 10.53 -2.94 -10.84
C MET A 840 9.62 -2.25 -11.88
N ARG A 841 8.30 -2.47 -11.86
CA ARG A 841 7.37 -1.83 -12.82
C ARG A 841 7.27 -0.29 -12.70
N ARG A 842 7.79 0.30 -11.61
CA ARG A 842 7.81 1.75 -11.36
C ARG A 842 9.05 2.44 -11.95
N PHE A 843 10.04 1.65 -12.38
CA PHE A 843 11.29 2.14 -12.94
C PHE A 843 11.38 1.91 -14.44
N ALA A 844 12.05 2.81 -15.13
CA ALA A 844 12.58 2.61 -16.47
C ALA A 844 14.03 2.15 -16.36
N PHE A 845 14.33 0.96 -16.89
CA PHE A 845 15.67 0.41 -16.91
C PHE A 845 16.39 0.89 -18.17
N ILE A 846 17.45 1.67 -17.99
CA ILE A 846 18.22 2.27 -19.10
C ILE A 846 19.63 1.65 -19.07
N PRO A 847 19.98 0.81 -20.06
CA PRO A 847 21.29 0.16 -20.10
C PRO A 847 22.38 1.16 -20.51
N ILE A 848 23.42 1.26 -19.68
CA ILE A 848 24.64 2.02 -19.92
C ILE A 848 25.78 1.04 -20.18
N GLY A 849 25.98 0.73 -21.45
CA GLY A 849 26.98 -0.21 -21.92
C GLY A 849 28.40 0.37 -21.98
N VAL A 850 29.35 -0.52 -22.24
CA VAL A 850 30.71 -0.15 -22.68
C VAL A 850 30.64 0.09 -24.20
N PRO A 851 31.40 1.06 -24.76
CA PRO A 851 31.42 1.30 -26.19
C PRO A 851 31.70 0.02 -26.99
N LYS A 852 30.93 -0.21 -28.06
CA LYS A 852 31.08 -1.41 -28.92
C LYS A 852 32.36 -1.34 -29.72
N ASP A 853 32.63 -0.18 -30.33
CA ASP A 853 33.80 0.07 -31.17
C ASP A 853 34.80 0.97 -30.46
N ILE A 854 35.74 0.36 -29.74
CA ILE A 854 36.84 1.07 -29.10
C ILE A 854 37.85 1.46 -30.18
N THR A 855 37.98 2.75 -30.48
CA THR A 855 38.92 3.27 -31.49
C THR A 855 39.87 4.27 -30.85
N VAL A 856 41.00 4.55 -31.50
CA VAL A 856 41.96 5.56 -31.03
C VAL A 856 41.27 6.93 -30.91
N ASN A 857 40.41 7.27 -31.88
CA ASN A 857 39.62 8.50 -31.85
C ASN A 857 38.72 8.55 -30.62
N LEU A 858 38.01 7.45 -30.31
CA LEU A 858 37.17 7.38 -29.13
C LEU A 858 37.98 7.57 -27.84
N VAL A 859 39.15 6.93 -27.74
CA VAL A 859 40.04 7.08 -26.59
C VAL A 859 40.52 8.52 -26.45
N ASN A 860 40.87 9.18 -27.54
CA ASN A 860 41.23 10.60 -27.54
C ASN A 860 40.06 11.49 -27.06
N GLU A 861 38.83 11.21 -27.49
CA GLU A 861 37.65 11.94 -26.98
C GLU A 861 37.47 11.77 -25.47
N TYR A 862 37.77 10.60 -24.90
CA TYR A 862 37.78 10.39 -23.45
C TYR A 862 38.93 11.12 -22.77
N LEU A 863 40.15 11.06 -23.31
CA LEU A 863 41.33 11.76 -22.78
C LEU A 863 41.10 13.27 -22.70
N ASP A 864 40.50 13.87 -23.73
CA ASP A 864 40.10 15.28 -23.73
C ASP A 864 39.15 15.61 -22.58
N LYS A 865 38.16 14.73 -22.31
CA LYS A 865 37.21 14.89 -21.20
C LYS A 865 37.85 14.70 -19.83
N TRP A 866 38.92 13.90 -19.75
CA TRP A 866 39.71 13.71 -18.54
C TRP A 866 40.77 14.80 -18.34
N SER A 867 40.83 15.79 -19.23
CA SER A 867 41.84 16.85 -19.22
C SER A 867 43.27 16.31 -19.35
N ILE A 868 43.44 15.18 -20.04
CA ILE A 868 44.75 14.61 -20.40
C ILE A 868 45.04 15.01 -21.84
N VAL A 869 45.96 15.97 -21.99
CA VAL A 869 46.33 16.56 -23.28
C VAL A 869 47.65 15.97 -23.73
N GLU A 870 47.83 15.73 -25.04
CA GLU A 870 49.08 15.20 -25.64
C GLU A 870 49.51 13.83 -25.07
N TYR A 871 48.59 12.87 -25.03
CA TYR A 871 48.89 11.51 -24.56
C TYR A 871 49.58 10.66 -25.64
N ASP A 872 50.84 10.28 -25.40
CA ASP A 872 51.69 9.58 -26.38
C ASP A 872 51.27 8.14 -26.68
N PHE A 873 50.49 7.51 -25.81
CA PHE A 873 50.22 6.07 -25.84
C PHE A 873 48.77 5.70 -26.20
N SER A 874 48.05 6.55 -26.95
CA SER A 874 46.62 6.32 -27.27
C SER A 874 46.36 5.00 -27.99
N GLU A 875 47.27 4.55 -28.87
CA GLU A 875 47.15 3.25 -29.55
C GLU A 875 47.26 2.06 -28.59
N THR A 876 48.28 2.10 -27.72
CA THR A 876 48.51 1.08 -26.69
C THR A 876 47.34 0.99 -25.72
N LEU A 877 46.85 2.14 -25.24
CA LEU A 877 45.69 2.23 -24.35
C LEU A 877 44.42 1.68 -25.01
N THR A 878 44.21 2.00 -26.29
CA THR A 878 43.10 1.45 -27.10
C THR A 878 43.16 -0.07 -27.19
N PHE A 879 44.35 -0.63 -27.46
CA PHE A 879 44.53 -2.08 -27.55
C PHE A 879 44.29 -2.76 -26.20
N ILE A 880 44.87 -2.23 -25.12
CA ILE A 880 44.70 -2.76 -23.77
C ILE A 880 43.21 -2.77 -23.41
N TRP A 881 42.48 -1.68 -23.63
CA TRP A 881 41.05 -1.62 -23.32
C TRP A 881 40.22 -2.64 -24.11
N LYS A 882 40.58 -2.90 -25.39
CA LYS A 882 39.97 -3.98 -26.18
C LYS A 882 40.24 -5.36 -25.57
N GLN A 883 41.48 -5.63 -25.17
CA GLN A 883 41.82 -6.93 -24.57
C GLN A 883 41.11 -7.13 -23.25
N ILE A 884 41.05 -6.10 -22.39
CA ILE A 884 40.29 -6.14 -21.15
C ILE A 884 38.84 -6.52 -21.44
N ASN A 885 38.17 -5.80 -22.36
CA ASN A 885 36.77 -6.02 -22.71
C ASN A 885 36.46 -7.35 -23.42
N HIS A 886 37.49 -8.08 -23.88
CA HIS A 886 37.33 -9.43 -24.39
C HIS A 886 37.08 -10.43 -23.25
N TYR A 887 37.76 -10.25 -22.12
CA TYR A 887 37.66 -11.15 -20.95
C TYR A 887 36.65 -10.65 -19.92
N ARG A 888 36.62 -9.33 -19.67
CA ARG A 888 35.70 -8.71 -18.70
C ARG A 888 35.22 -7.35 -19.18
N LYS A 889 33.91 -7.16 -19.24
CA LYS A 889 33.32 -5.87 -19.64
C LYS A 889 33.61 -4.81 -18.57
N ILE A 890 34.44 -3.83 -18.92
CA ILE A 890 34.89 -2.75 -18.03
C ILE A 890 34.71 -1.41 -18.75
N GLY A 891 34.09 -0.46 -18.05
CA GLY A 891 33.87 0.89 -18.55
C GLY A 891 35.14 1.76 -18.55
N PRO A 892 35.03 2.98 -19.09
CA PRO A 892 36.15 3.91 -19.27
C PRO A 892 36.83 4.37 -17.97
N ALA A 893 36.22 4.23 -16.79
CA ALA A 893 36.82 4.72 -15.53
C ALA A 893 38.17 4.04 -15.19
N ILE A 894 38.30 2.73 -15.37
CA ILE A 894 39.59 2.04 -15.14
C ILE A 894 40.63 2.44 -16.18
N ILE A 895 40.18 2.81 -17.38
CA ILE A 895 41.04 3.28 -18.46
C ILE A 895 41.52 4.71 -18.18
N GLU A 896 40.70 5.53 -17.54
CA GLU A 896 41.09 6.84 -17.00
C GLU A 896 42.23 6.68 -15.99
N ASP A 897 42.13 5.72 -15.07
CA ASP A 897 43.17 5.46 -14.06
C ASP A 897 44.48 4.97 -14.71
N ILE A 898 44.40 4.07 -15.70
CA ILE A 898 45.57 3.64 -16.47
C ILE A 898 46.20 4.85 -17.18
N ALA A 899 45.41 5.64 -17.90
CA ALA A 899 45.92 6.79 -18.65
C ALA A 899 46.60 7.82 -17.75
N LYS A 900 46.02 8.12 -16.58
CA LYS A 900 46.61 9.02 -15.58
C LYS A 900 47.92 8.49 -15.02
N TYR A 901 48.03 7.17 -14.85
CA TYR A 901 49.25 6.53 -14.37
C TYR A 901 50.35 6.55 -15.43
N THR A 902 50.01 6.25 -16.68
CA THR A 902 50.98 6.06 -17.77
C THR A 902 51.32 7.35 -18.53
N VAL A 903 50.70 8.48 -18.19
CA VAL A 903 51.01 9.78 -18.81
C VAL A 903 52.44 10.24 -18.53
N GLU A 904 53.05 9.82 -17.41
CA GLU A 904 54.39 10.27 -17.01
C GLU A 904 55.52 9.44 -17.63
N ASP A 905 55.41 8.10 -17.61
CA ASP A 905 56.50 7.20 -18.00
C ASP A 905 56.09 6.00 -18.87
N GLY A 906 54.81 5.86 -19.21
CA GLY A 906 54.31 4.75 -20.02
C GLY A 906 54.36 3.38 -19.32
N ASP A 907 54.47 3.31 -17.99
CA ASP A 907 54.51 2.04 -17.25
C ASP A 907 53.13 1.34 -17.20
N PHE A 908 52.77 0.71 -18.32
CA PHE A 908 51.54 -0.09 -18.43
C PHE A 908 51.59 -1.36 -17.59
N THR A 909 52.78 -1.87 -17.26
CA THR A 909 52.91 -3.08 -16.43
C THR A 909 52.33 -2.82 -15.05
N SER A 910 52.80 -1.78 -14.38
CA SER A 910 52.30 -1.43 -13.05
C SER A 910 50.84 -0.98 -13.11
N ALA A 911 50.44 -0.20 -14.12
CA ALA A 911 49.04 0.22 -14.28
C ALA A 911 48.08 -0.98 -14.39
N ILE A 912 48.45 -2.02 -15.16
CA ILE A 912 47.65 -3.24 -15.31
C ILE A 912 47.59 -4.02 -13.99
N ILE A 913 48.71 -4.15 -13.27
CA ILE A 913 48.76 -4.80 -11.95
C ILE A 913 47.85 -4.08 -10.95
N LEU A 914 47.88 -2.74 -10.93
CA LEU A 914 47.15 -1.94 -9.95
C LEU A 914 45.65 -1.87 -10.25
N TYR A 915 45.26 -1.69 -11.51
CA TYR A 915 43.89 -1.31 -11.86
C TYR A 915 43.10 -2.38 -12.63
N VAL A 916 43.78 -3.30 -13.32
CA VAL A 916 43.13 -4.27 -14.20
C VAL A 916 43.09 -5.66 -13.58
N LEU A 917 44.23 -6.19 -13.14
CA LEU A 917 44.30 -7.55 -12.59
C LEU A 917 43.34 -7.74 -11.41
N PRO A 918 43.25 -6.86 -10.39
CA PRO A 918 42.29 -7.03 -9.29
C PRO A 918 40.83 -7.16 -9.78
N GLN A 919 40.50 -6.55 -10.92
CA GLN A 919 39.18 -6.64 -11.52
C GLN A 919 38.93 -7.99 -12.17
N PHE A 920 39.91 -8.88 -12.31
CA PHE A 920 39.77 -10.20 -12.92
C PHE A 920 39.45 -11.30 -11.89
N GLU A 921 39.25 -10.93 -10.62
CA GLU A 921 38.79 -11.85 -9.59
C GLU A 921 37.51 -12.60 -10.02
N GLY A 922 37.55 -13.93 -9.92
CA GLY A 922 36.48 -14.84 -10.35
C GLY A 922 36.52 -15.28 -11.82
N LEU A 923 37.49 -14.82 -12.63
CA LEU A 923 37.76 -15.40 -13.95
C LEU A 923 38.54 -16.71 -13.85
N MET A 924 38.45 -17.55 -14.89
CA MET A 924 39.22 -18.81 -14.96
C MET A 924 40.70 -18.53 -15.17
N ASP A 925 41.57 -19.38 -14.62
CA ASP A 925 43.03 -19.25 -14.73
C ASP A 925 43.49 -19.16 -16.21
N SER A 926 42.85 -19.94 -17.09
CA SER A 926 43.11 -19.92 -18.53
C SER A 926 42.80 -18.58 -19.19
N ASP A 927 41.79 -17.87 -18.70
CA ASP A 927 41.38 -16.56 -19.23
C ASP A 927 42.35 -15.47 -18.77
N ILE A 928 42.77 -15.52 -17.50
CA ILE A 928 43.77 -14.60 -16.94
C ILE A 928 45.12 -14.79 -17.65
N ARG A 929 45.58 -16.03 -17.81
CA ARG A 929 46.81 -16.35 -18.56
C ARG A 929 46.69 -15.94 -20.04
N GLY A 930 45.54 -16.20 -20.67
CA GLY A 930 45.28 -15.80 -22.05
C GLY A 930 45.26 -14.28 -22.26
N PHE A 931 44.78 -13.50 -21.29
CA PHE A 931 44.87 -12.05 -21.32
C PHE A 931 46.32 -11.57 -21.30
N ILE A 932 47.14 -12.08 -20.37
CA ILE A 932 48.55 -11.70 -20.25
C ILE A 932 49.33 -12.07 -21.52
N GLU A 933 49.06 -13.24 -22.10
CA GLU A 933 49.70 -13.68 -23.34
C GLU A 933 49.41 -12.73 -24.52
N LYS A 934 48.16 -12.26 -24.65
CA LYS A 934 47.76 -11.31 -25.71
C LYS A 934 48.40 -9.93 -25.57
N LEU A 935 48.96 -9.59 -24.41
CA LEU A 935 49.69 -8.34 -24.19
C LEU A 935 51.19 -8.45 -24.52
N SER A 936 51.70 -9.66 -24.77
CA SER A 936 53.11 -9.90 -25.13
C SER A 936 53.67 -9.07 -26.31
N PRO A 937 52.88 -8.64 -27.31
CA PRO A 937 53.40 -7.83 -28.40
C PRO A 937 53.74 -6.37 -28.02
N ILE A 938 53.34 -5.90 -26.84
CA ILE A 938 53.51 -4.50 -26.40
C ILE A 938 54.85 -4.34 -25.69
N GLN A 939 55.71 -3.45 -26.18
CA GLN A 939 57.09 -3.31 -25.66
C GLN A 939 57.12 -2.74 -24.24
N GLU A 940 56.13 -1.94 -23.90
CA GLU A 940 55.96 -1.24 -22.63
C GLU A 940 55.41 -2.17 -21.52
N ILE A 941 55.12 -3.44 -21.83
CA ILE A 941 54.53 -4.40 -20.89
C ILE A 941 55.48 -5.57 -20.61
N ASN A 942 55.86 -5.73 -19.34
CA ASN A 942 56.58 -6.90 -18.85
C ASN A 942 55.60 -8.02 -18.46
N THR A 943 55.33 -8.93 -19.39
CA THR A 943 54.40 -10.05 -19.18
C THR A 943 54.86 -11.06 -18.13
N GLN A 944 56.17 -11.22 -17.89
CA GLN A 944 56.65 -12.08 -16.80
C GLN A 944 56.29 -11.52 -15.44
N GLN A 945 56.37 -10.20 -15.28
CA GLN A 945 55.99 -9.53 -14.04
C GLN A 945 54.47 -9.57 -13.83
N LEU A 946 53.67 -9.40 -14.89
CA LEU A 946 52.22 -9.59 -14.83
C LEU A 946 51.86 -11.02 -14.41
N LEU A 947 52.53 -12.01 -15.01
CA LEU A 947 52.28 -13.43 -14.72
C LEU A 947 52.67 -13.79 -13.28
N SER A 948 53.82 -13.34 -12.81
CA SER A 948 54.27 -13.55 -11.43
C SER A 948 53.28 -12.98 -10.43
N PHE A 949 52.81 -11.74 -10.64
CA PHE A 949 51.78 -11.15 -9.78
C PHE A 949 50.47 -11.94 -9.85
N ALA A 950 50.03 -12.34 -11.03
CA ALA A 950 48.78 -13.07 -11.19
C ALA A 950 48.84 -14.45 -10.52
N GLU A 951 49.96 -15.17 -10.64
CA GLU A 951 50.21 -16.44 -9.95
C GLU A 951 50.15 -16.27 -8.43
N ASP A 952 50.77 -15.22 -7.89
CA ASP A 952 50.75 -14.92 -6.45
C ASP A 952 49.37 -14.47 -5.95
N PHE A 953 48.66 -13.62 -6.70
CA PHE A 953 47.41 -12.98 -6.27
C PHE A 953 46.18 -13.88 -6.44
N PHE A 954 46.11 -14.65 -7.53
CA PHE A 954 44.97 -15.54 -7.82
C PHE A 954 45.23 -17.00 -7.45
N TYR A 955 46.46 -17.36 -7.05
CA TYR A 955 46.88 -18.75 -6.83
C TYR A 955 46.73 -19.63 -8.09
N LEU A 956 47.17 -19.09 -9.25
CA LEU A 956 47.07 -19.73 -10.59
C LEU A 956 47.93 -20.98 -10.81
#